data_AF-A0A3N6BT06-F1
#
_entry.id   AF-A0A3N6BT06-F1
#
_cell.length_a   1.000
_cell.length_b   1.000
_cell.length_c   1.000
_cell.angle_alpha   90.00
_cell.angle_beta   90.00
_cell.angle_gamma   90.00
#
_symmetry.space_group_name_H-M   'P 1'
#
loop_
_entity.id
_entity.type
_entity.pdbx_description
1 polymer ?
#
loop_
_entity_poly.entity_id
_entity_poly.type
_entity_poly.pdbx_seq_one_letter_code
_entity_poly.pdbx_strand_id
1 'polypeptide(L)'
;MAGIGFELRKLYREEGLVQNVRAYVFSSIITIGPMILCLILMFGEQFLMKINDSAYLDNELFVATMVYCFVLSIIVTSGFSMIVTRYIADMIYQKKLEKVISAFYGVLTIVLPISGILAVVFLIGVHENTWYKIVAYLFFIELVIIWMQNVFLSALKDYKRIVKGFAIGIFISLAVSYLLFQFLSIKTTIIALAGIDVGFALIIGLTMVHFERVFPRDEKSDYFAFLDYLKKYPAIFFMGLFIYSGVYIHNLVYWIFSDEHFRIANQFWLMPFYDVPVFYAYISVVASLVMFVVIVETDFYEAFYNYYQNVVSGGNYESMNNAKKKMQKVLLQRITFLVEVQLLFTALSIALGIIYLPKIGFTMEQLDLFILLCLAYFFFIIMFVMLHILLYFDDRKGVLTISGSFVLSNAVFTFITMKLNLDGTGMFFASFIFLMFSIARLLYVLKNIDYYTFCSQPLKTINKQNNGKYPFQKKVSMLSILVLSIVVLTACGNSEKSAENKQKEQLYSEQEGELEETSDKLEDDKRLYERDEDGSIKSIYITVLPEKNKDLDWYGLNRITERYSDDKLDIIFAEGTENGVGPKKGKFGYDSEEANAKISIRGNSARSAAQKSYKIKLFDSAGLWQEQRTINLNKHIDDPSRIRNKLSFDMMEKIPNITSLRTQFVHLYVKDLTDGNSNKYEDYGLYTQIEQPNKKFLRTHLLDPNAYLYKVTFFEFGRYKDQIRTKSDPKYDKKKFETILEIKGKDDHEKLISMLDDVNNYKIPIEEVIEKHFDLDNLLTWTAINILMDNMDTDANNFYLYSPLNSDKWYILPWDYDGGWELQRKLNSIRSYQAGISNFWGNILLNRYFRSEENVQKLTDKIEELSQKINADTVASQIDQYHDVVKPFILKNPDKKYLSIESSKYESELKQIINTPEKAKKRYYEDLQKPKPFYMADVEQTDSKLLFSWDVSFDLQADDLYYTVTVAKDPYMKKIIASKKDIRENKFTMKPPASGQYFWRVTVRDGKGHVQTSFDMYSDEDGNEFNGIRDFEVK
;
A
#
# COMPACT_ATOMS: atom_id res chain seq x y z
N MET A 1 0.88 5.39 -16.28
CA MET A 1 -0.55 5.39 -15.96
C MET A 1 -0.82 4.93 -14.53
N ALA A 2 -0.44 3.71 -14.12
CA ALA A 2 -0.67 3.27 -12.73
C ALA A 2 -0.08 4.23 -11.67
N GLY A 3 -0.94 4.85 -10.88
CA GLY A 3 -0.61 5.94 -9.97
C GLY A 3 -1.68 6.23 -8.92
N ILE A 4 -2.96 6.34 -9.30
CA ILE A 4 -4.04 6.77 -8.39
C ILE A 4 -4.40 5.69 -7.37
N GLY A 5 -4.13 4.43 -7.71
CA GLY A 5 -4.73 3.28 -7.03
C GLY A 5 -4.45 3.19 -5.54
N PHE A 6 -3.43 3.84 -4.96
CA PHE A 6 -3.24 3.77 -3.50
C PHE A 6 -4.37 4.46 -2.71
N GLU A 7 -4.77 5.69 -3.08
CA GLU A 7 -5.88 6.38 -2.42
C GLU A 7 -7.23 5.73 -2.75
N LEU A 8 -7.46 5.39 -4.04
CA LEU A 8 -8.71 4.72 -4.43
C LEU A 8 -8.85 3.37 -3.74
N ARG A 9 -7.77 2.57 -3.65
CA ARG A 9 -7.79 1.34 -2.86
C ARG A 9 -8.06 1.62 -1.39
N LYS A 10 -7.56 2.69 -0.74
CA LYS A 10 -7.90 2.99 0.67
C LYS A 10 -9.42 3.14 0.86
N LEU A 11 -10.12 3.78 -0.08
CA LEU A 11 -11.57 3.98 0.00
C LEU A 11 -12.39 2.73 -0.37
N TYR A 12 -11.98 1.95 -1.37
CA TYR A 12 -12.59 0.64 -1.71
C TYR A 12 -12.20 -0.51 -0.76
N ARG A 13 -11.69 -0.22 0.45
CA ARG A 13 -11.14 -1.21 1.40
C ARG A 13 -11.92 -1.35 2.71
N GLU A 14 -13.06 -0.68 2.81
CA GLU A 14 -14.00 -0.72 3.93
C GLU A 14 -15.35 -1.25 3.42
N GLU A 15 -15.98 -2.14 4.18
CA GLU A 15 -17.18 -2.85 3.70
C GLU A 15 -18.47 -2.06 3.98
N GLY A 16 -19.21 -1.71 2.91
CA GLY A 16 -20.51 -1.07 3.02
C GLY A 16 -20.95 -0.40 1.71
N LEU A 17 -22.25 -0.31 1.46
CA LEU A 17 -22.79 0.35 0.26
C LEU A 17 -22.43 1.85 0.23
N VAL A 18 -22.57 2.54 1.37
CA VAL A 18 -22.25 3.98 1.49
C VAL A 18 -20.77 4.27 1.22
N GLN A 19 -19.86 3.41 1.71
CA GLN A 19 -18.42 3.64 1.55
C GLN A 19 -17.92 3.25 0.17
N ASN A 20 -18.51 2.23 -0.48
CA ASN A 20 -18.34 2.01 -1.93
C ASN A 20 -18.83 3.22 -2.74
N VAL A 21 -20.01 3.79 -2.41
CA VAL A 21 -20.50 5.02 -3.06
C VAL A 21 -19.52 6.18 -2.83
N ARG A 22 -18.99 6.38 -1.62
CA ARG A 22 -17.97 7.39 -1.33
C ARG A 22 -16.70 7.18 -2.16
N ALA A 23 -16.27 5.93 -2.35
CA ALA A 23 -15.13 5.58 -3.19
C ALA A 23 -15.39 5.86 -4.68
N TYR A 24 -16.60 5.58 -5.20
CA TYR A 24 -17.01 5.98 -6.54
C TYR A 24 -17.09 7.50 -6.69
N VAL A 25 -17.69 8.22 -5.74
CA VAL A 25 -17.77 9.69 -5.76
C VAL A 25 -16.37 10.32 -5.76
N PHE A 26 -15.46 9.83 -4.91
CA PHE A 26 -14.08 10.32 -4.88
C PHE A 26 -13.32 9.99 -6.18
N SER A 27 -13.53 8.80 -6.75
CA SER A 27 -13.00 8.41 -8.06
C SER A 27 -13.52 9.32 -9.18
N SER A 28 -14.80 9.70 -9.14
CA SER A 28 -15.40 10.67 -10.06
C SER A 28 -14.76 12.05 -9.91
N ILE A 29 -14.66 12.57 -8.68
CA ILE A 29 -14.04 13.87 -8.38
C ILE A 29 -12.60 13.93 -8.92
N ILE A 30 -11.83 12.84 -8.82
CA ILE A 30 -10.49 12.76 -9.41
C ILE A 30 -10.50 12.67 -10.93
N THR A 31 -11.33 11.79 -11.51
CA THR A 31 -11.24 11.42 -12.95
C THR A 31 -11.91 12.41 -13.88
N ILE A 32 -13.06 12.96 -13.46
CA ILE A 32 -13.94 13.82 -14.27
C ILE A 32 -14.24 15.15 -13.58
N GLY A 33 -13.80 15.35 -12.34
CA GLY A 33 -14.02 16.59 -11.58
C GLY A 33 -13.61 17.86 -12.34
N PRO A 34 -12.39 17.96 -12.92
CA PRO A 34 -12.00 19.11 -13.74
C PRO A 34 -12.95 19.37 -14.91
N MET A 35 -13.47 18.33 -15.57
CA MET A 35 -14.44 18.48 -16.67
C MET A 35 -15.81 18.96 -16.16
N ILE A 36 -16.34 18.36 -15.09
CA ILE A 36 -17.59 18.80 -14.46
C ILE A 36 -17.46 20.25 -13.99
N LEU A 37 -16.33 20.61 -13.39
CA LEU A 37 -16.03 21.96 -12.94
C LEU A 37 -15.98 22.94 -14.14
N CYS A 38 -15.36 22.58 -15.27
CA CYS A 38 -15.40 23.40 -16.49
C CYS A 38 -16.82 23.53 -17.10
N LEU A 39 -17.69 22.52 -16.95
CA LEU A 39 -19.11 22.64 -17.34
C LEU A 39 -19.88 23.58 -16.39
N ILE A 40 -19.64 23.48 -15.07
CA ILE A 40 -20.19 24.42 -14.08
C ILE A 40 -19.71 25.85 -14.37
N LEU A 41 -18.45 26.04 -14.76
CA LEU A 41 -17.93 27.32 -15.24
C LEU A 41 -18.69 27.80 -16.48
N MET A 42 -18.81 26.97 -17.51
CA MET A 42 -19.50 27.35 -18.76
C MET A 42 -20.95 27.79 -18.49
N PHE A 43 -21.72 27.04 -17.71
CA PHE A 43 -23.08 27.41 -17.33
C PHE A 43 -23.13 28.61 -16.39
N GLY A 44 -22.15 28.76 -15.49
CA GLY A 44 -22.02 29.91 -14.60
C GLY A 44 -21.72 31.22 -15.35
N GLU A 45 -20.82 31.18 -16.32
CA GLU A 45 -20.50 32.32 -17.19
C GLU A 45 -21.67 32.63 -18.14
N GLN A 46 -22.35 31.64 -18.71
CA GLN A 46 -23.61 31.87 -19.43
C GLN A 46 -24.70 32.52 -18.55
N PHE A 47 -24.77 32.15 -17.27
CA PHE A 47 -25.71 32.73 -16.31
C PHE A 47 -25.31 34.17 -15.91
N LEU A 48 -24.02 34.43 -15.69
CA LEU A 48 -23.50 35.78 -15.48
C LEU A 48 -23.69 36.68 -16.70
N MET A 49 -23.42 36.18 -17.90
CA MET A 49 -23.73 36.84 -19.17
C MET A 49 -25.23 37.17 -19.24
N LYS A 50 -26.11 36.19 -18.98
CA LYS A 50 -27.58 36.39 -19.03
C LYS A 50 -28.10 37.39 -18.00
N ILE A 51 -27.47 37.50 -16.83
CA ILE A 51 -27.80 38.54 -15.84
C ILE A 51 -27.21 39.89 -16.24
N ASN A 52 -26.00 39.94 -16.79
CA ASN A 52 -25.30 41.16 -17.19
C ASN A 52 -25.47 41.43 -18.70
N ASP A 53 -26.71 41.63 -19.08
CA ASP A 53 -27.16 42.14 -20.38
C ASP A 53 -26.90 41.25 -21.62
N SER A 54 -26.40 40.01 -21.59
CA SER A 54 -26.08 39.31 -22.86
C SER A 54 -27.29 39.03 -23.76
N ALA A 55 -27.09 39.06 -25.08
CA ALA A 55 -28.09 38.56 -26.04
C ALA A 55 -27.61 37.30 -26.76
N TYR A 56 -28.54 36.71 -27.51
CA TYR A 56 -28.41 35.43 -28.18
C TYR A 56 -27.09 35.25 -28.91
N LEU A 57 -26.72 36.17 -29.81
CA LEU A 57 -25.52 36.03 -30.64
C LEU A 57 -24.19 36.25 -29.89
N ASP A 58 -24.19 36.86 -28.70
CA ASP A 58 -23.00 36.91 -27.81
C ASP A 58 -22.84 35.55 -27.08
N ASN A 59 -23.95 34.98 -26.58
CA ASN A 59 -23.95 33.67 -25.92
C ASN A 59 -23.61 32.53 -26.88
N GLU A 60 -24.15 32.54 -28.09
CA GLU A 60 -23.82 31.55 -29.12
C GLU A 60 -22.35 31.72 -29.56
N LEU A 61 -21.83 32.94 -29.70
CA LEU A 61 -20.39 33.18 -29.93
C LEU A 61 -19.53 32.64 -28.78
N PHE A 62 -19.96 32.78 -27.52
CA PHE A 62 -19.28 32.22 -26.36
C PHE A 62 -19.24 30.69 -26.41
N VAL A 63 -20.39 30.03 -26.59
CA VAL A 63 -20.50 28.56 -26.71
C VAL A 63 -19.66 28.03 -27.86
N ALA A 64 -19.74 28.68 -29.03
CA ALA A 64 -18.91 28.41 -30.19
C ALA A 64 -17.41 28.47 -29.88
N THR A 65 -16.96 29.54 -29.23
CA THR A 65 -15.56 29.74 -28.84
C THR A 65 -15.12 28.61 -27.91
N MET A 66 -15.93 28.31 -26.88
CA MET A 66 -15.68 27.23 -25.93
C MET A 66 -15.54 25.88 -26.64
N VAL A 67 -16.55 25.47 -27.41
CA VAL A 67 -16.59 24.18 -28.12
C VAL A 67 -15.41 24.02 -29.08
N TYR A 68 -15.14 25.02 -29.94
CA TYR A 68 -14.01 24.92 -30.88
C TYR A 68 -12.66 24.91 -30.16
N CYS A 69 -12.46 25.73 -29.13
CA CYS A 69 -11.20 25.74 -28.40
C CYS A 69 -10.98 24.43 -27.64
N PHE A 70 -12.00 23.86 -26.99
CA PHE A 70 -11.93 22.54 -26.35
C PHE A 70 -11.61 21.43 -27.37
N VAL A 71 -12.37 21.32 -28.47
CA VAL A 71 -12.21 20.27 -29.48
C VAL A 71 -10.86 20.35 -30.21
N LEU A 72 -10.45 21.54 -30.64
CA LEU A 72 -9.20 21.70 -31.41
C LEU A 72 -7.96 21.58 -30.51
N SER A 73 -8.00 22.06 -29.26
CA SER A 73 -6.85 21.97 -28.34
C SER A 73 -6.56 20.52 -27.93
N ILE A 74 -7.59 19.71 -27.65
CA ILE A 74 -7.39 18.30 -27.30
C ILE A 74 -6.92 17.47 -28.50
N ILE A 75 -7.44 17.74 -29.70
CA ILE A 75 -6.98 17.06 -30.92
C ILE A 75 -5.50 17.38 -31.21
N VAL A 76 -5.10 18.65 -31.17
CA VAL A 76 -3.71 19.08 -31.45
C VAL A 76 -2.71 18.55 -30.42
N THR A 77 -3.09 18.49 -29.13
CA THR A 77 -2.21 17.98 -28.07
C THR A 77 -2.12 16.45 -28.03
N SER A 78 -3.21 15.73 -28.34
CA SER A 78 -3.36 14.28 -28.15
C SER A 78 -2.18 13.41 -28.60
N GLY A 79 -1.62 13.67 -29.78
CA GLY A 79 -0.49 12.92 -30.31
C GLY A 79 0.80 13.11 -29.49
N PHE A 80 1.05 14.33 -29.00
CA PHE A 80 2.16 14.62 -28.10
C PHE A 80 1.91 14.03 -26.71
N SER A 81 0.69 14.16 -26.18
CA SER A 81 0.26 13.58 -24.91
C SER A 81 0.55 12.08 -24.82
N MET A 82 0.32 11.31 -25.89
CA MET A 82 0.60 9.87 -25.91
C MET A 82 2.11 9.52 -25.93
N ILE A 83 2.94 10.28 -26.67
CA ILE A 83 4.41 10.09 -26.64
C ILE A 83 4.93 10.39 -25.24
N VAL A 84 4.53 11.53 -24.69
CA VAL A 84 4.93 12.02 -23.38
C VAL A 84 4.49 11.06 -22.28
N THR A 85 3.27 10.53 -22.33
CA THR A 85 2.79 9.53 -21.36
C THR A 85 3.68 8.28 -21.34
N ARG A 86 4.14 7.80 -22.52
CA ARG A 86 5.08 6.67 -22.58
C ARG A 86 6.45 7.02 -22.01
N TYR A 87 6.99 8.19 -22.39
CA TYR A 87 8.27 8.68 -21.88
C TYR A 87 8.26 8.82 -20.35
N ILE A 88 7.23 9.46 -19.78
CA ILE A 88 7.03 9.62 -18.33
C ILE A 88 6.97 8.25 -17.64
N ALA A 89 6.21 7.28 -18.19
CA ALA A 89 6.12 5.95 -17.61
C ALA A 89 7.49 5.25 -17.53
N ASP A 90 8.31 5.35 -18.59
CA ASP A 90 9.65 4.77 -18.61
C ASP A 90 10.64 5.53 -17.70
N MET A 91 10.49 6.85 -17.52
CA MET A 91 11.31 7.63 -16.59
C MET A 91 10.96 7.35 -15.12
N ILE A 92 9.68 7.24 -14.77
CA ILE A 92 9.22 6.82 -13.42
C ILE A 92 9.74 5.41 -13.11
N TYR A 93 9.62 4.47 -14.05
CA TYR A 93 10.13 3.10 -13.88
C TYR A 93 11.65 3.08 -13.66
N GLN A 94 12.40 3.94 -14.36
CA GLN A 94 13.85 4.11 -14.18
C GLN A 94 14.25 4.99 -12.99
N LYS A 95 13.30 5.50 -12.20
CA LYS A 95 13.51 6.46 -11.09
C LYS A 95 14.19 7.79 -11.49
N LYS A 96 14.00 8.24 -12.73
CA LYS A 96 14.59 9.46 -13.31
C LYS A 96 13.58 10.61 -13.32
N LEU A 97 13.24 11.12 -12.14
CA LEU A 97 12.20 12.15 -11.97
C LEU A 97 12.66 13.53 -12.46
N GLU A 98 13.96 13.82 -12.43
CA GLU A 98 14.57 15.03 -12.98
C GLU A 98 14.26 15.20 -14.47
N LYS A 99 14.23 14.08 -15.22
CA LYS A 99 13.94 14.05 -16.64
C LYS A 99 12.48 14.30 -17.02
N VAL A 100 11.59 14.39 -16.04
CA VAL A 100 10.16 14.63 -16.26
C VAL A 100 9.89 16.12 -16.50
N ILE A 101 10.42 17.01 -15.66
CA ILE A 101 10.19 18.46 -15.81
C ILE A 101 10.87 19.04 -17.07
N SER A 102 12.02 18.51 -17.47
CA SER A 102 12.66 18.84 -18.76
C SER A 102 11.72 18.55 -19.94
N ALA A 103 11.09 17.38 -19.96
CA ALA A 103 10.19 17.00 -21.05
C ALA A 103 8.91 17.85 -21.08
N PHE A 104 8.44 18.38 -19.95
CA PHE A 104 7.31 19.32 -19.90
C PHE A 104 7.64 20.64 -20.60
N TYR A 105 8.77 21.28 -20.25
CA TYR A 105 9.20 22.50 -20.93
C TYR A 105 9.47 22.25 -22.43
N GLY A 106 10.17 21.16 -22.76
CA GLY A 106 10.50 20.84 -24.16
C GLY A 106 9.29 20.52 -25.04
N VAL A 107 8.23 19.89 -24.49
CA VAL A 107 7.00 19.67 -25.28
C VAL A 107 6.18 20.95 -25.44
N LEU A 108 6.10 21.82 -24.42
CA LEU A 108 5.46 23.13 -24.57
C LEU A 108 6.19 24.00 -25.61
N THR A 109 7.52 23.99 -25.64
CA THR A 109 8.32 24.71 -26.66
C THR A 109 8.01 24.27 -28.10
N ILE A 110 7.47 23.07 -28.32
CA ILE A 110 7.10 22.56 -29.64
C ILE A 110 5.60 22.72 -29.92
N VAL A 111 4.74 22.43 -28.94
CA VAL A 111 3.29 22.44 -29.13
C VAL A 111 2.73 23.86 -29.15
N LEU A 112 3.19 24.76 -28.27
CA LEU A 112 2.64 26.12 -28.19
C LEU A 112 2.82 26.94 -29.48
N PRO A 113 3.99 26.92 -30.19
CA PRO A 113 4.10 27.60 -31.48
C PRO A 113 3.21 26.98 -32.58
N ILE A 114 3.00 25.66 -32.58
CA ILE A 114 2.11 24.99 -33.54
C ILE A 114 0.66 25.43 -33.27
N SER A 115 0.19 25.29 -32.02
CA SER A 115 -1.14 25.73 -31.59
C SER A 115 -1.37 27.22 -31.82
N GLY A 116 -0.37 28.07 -31.55
CA GLY A 116 -0.47 29.51 -31.78
C GLY A 116 -0.63 29.88 -33.25
N ILE A 117 0.12 29.23 -34.15
CA ILE A 117 -0.04 29.43 -35.60
C ILE A 117 -1.43 28.98 -36.07
N LEU A 118 -1.92 27.82 -35.58
CA LEU A 118 -3.28 27.34 -35.88
C LEU A 118 -4.34 28.35 -35.44
N ALA A 119 -4.27 28.82 -34.19
CA ALA A 119 -5.19 29.80 -33.64
C ALA A 119 -5.14 31.14 -34.39
N VAL A 120 -3.96 31.64 -34.76
CA VAL A 120 -3.85 32.89 -35.53
C VAL A 120 -4.42 32.75 -36.94
N VAL A 121 -4.15 31.64 -37.64
CA VAL A 121 -4.70 31.40 -39.00
C VAL A 121 -6.23 31.40 -38.98
N PHE A 122 -6.82 30.76 -37.98
CA PHE A 122 -8.26 30.79 -37.70
C PHE A 122 -8.71 32.22 -37.36
N LEU A 123 -8.21 32.80 -36.27
CA LEU A 123 -8.60 34.12 -35.74
C LEU A 123 -8.43 35.29 -36.73
N ILE A 124 -7.57 35.19 -37.75
CA ILE A 124 -7.49 36.18 -38.85
C ILE A 124 -8.86 36.39 -39.51
N GLY A 125 -9.54 35.30 -39.89
CA GLY A 125 -10.86 35.35 -40.55
C GLY A 125 -12.01 35.78 -39.64
N VAL A 126 -11.82 35.80 -38.31
CA VAL A 126 -12.87 36.21 -37.38
C VAL A 126 -13.20 37.69 -37.58
N HIS A 127 -14.44 38.01 -37.92
CA HIS A 127 -14.95 39.38 -37.99
C HIS A 127 -15.36 39.94 -36.60
N GLU A 128 -14.43 39.92 -35.64
CA GLU A 128 -14.59 40.51 -34.31
C GLU A 128 -13.49 41.55 -34.00
N ASN A 129 -13.78 42.35 -32.97
CA ASN A 129 -12.82 43.23 -32.31
C ASN A 129 -11.55 42.47 -31.91
N THR A 130 -10.38 43.09 -32.11
CA THR A 130 -9.06 42.58 -31.69
C THR A 130 -9.04 42.07 -30.25
N TRP A 131 -9.76 42.72 -29.32
CA TRP A 131 -9.84 42.26 -27.93
C TRP A 131 -10.47 40.87 -27.77
N TYR A 132 -11.55 40.57 -28.51
CA TYR A 132 -12.12 39.22 -28.55
C TYR A 132 -11.09 38.21 -29.09
N LYS A 133 -10.35 38.58 -30.16
CA LYS A 133 -9.33 37.69 -30.75
C LYS A 133 -8.19 37.41 -29.78
N ILE A 134 -7.84 38.36 -28.92
CA ILE A 134 -6.80 38.17 -27.89
C ILE A 134 -7.27 37.17 -26.83
N VAL A 135 -8.46 37.34 -26.25
CA VAL A 135 -8.95 36.41 -25.22
C VAL A 135 -9.25 35.01 -25.79
N ALA A 136 -9.84 34.92 -26.99
CA ALA A 136 -10.03 33.63 -27.67
C ALA A 136 -8.69 32.92 -28.01
N TYR A 137 -7.61 33.69 -28.27
CA TYR A 137 -6.27 33.14 -28.45
C TYR A 137 -5.65 32.67 -27.13
N LEU A 138 -5.77 33.47 -26.07
CA LEU A 138 -5.27 33.13 -24.74
C LEU A 138 -5.96 31.86 -24.23
N PHE A 139 -7.29 31.82 -24.21
CA PHE A 139 -8.07 30.65 -23.82
C PHE A 139 -7.64 29.36 -24.55
N PHE A 140 -7.41 29.44 -25.86
CA PHE A 140 -6.92 28.30 -26.64
C PHE A 140 -5.51 27.84 -26.23
N ILE A 141 -4.58 28.79 -26.03
CA ILE A 141 -3.22 28.51 -25.59
C ILE A 141 -3.20 27.96 -24.16
N GLU A 142 -4.04 28.49 -23.27
CA GLU A 142 -4.14 28.04 -21.88
C GLU A 142 -4.76 26.64 -21.80
N LEU A 143 -5.79 26.33 -22.58
CA LEU A 143 -6.27 24.95 -22.75
C LEU A 143 -5.16 24.01 -23.23
N VAL A 144 -4.35 24.42 -24.20
CA VAL A 144 -3.20 23.61 -24.68
C VAL A 144 -2.16 23.39 -23.56
N ILE A 145 -1.88 24.39 -22.72
CA ILE A 145 -1.01 24.24 -21.54
C ILE A 145 -1.64 23.27 -20.53
N ILE A 146 -2.93 23.45 -20.19
CA ILE A 146 -3.67 22.63 -19.23
C ILE A 146 -3.76 21.15 -19.68
N TRP A 147 -4.01 20.88 -20.96
CA TRP A 147 -4.00 19.51 -21.50
C TRP A 147 -2.63 18.86 -21.33
N MET A 148 -1.54 19.58 -21.62
CA MET A 148 -0.20 19.04 -21.39
C MET A 148 0.10 18.89 -19.90
N GLN A 149 -0.24 19.87 -19.04
CA GLN A 149 -0.09 19.76 -17.59
C GLN A 149 -0.84 18.54 -17.02
N ASN A 150 -2.07 18.27 -17.45
CA ASN A 150 -2.84 17.11 -16.99
C ASN A 150 -2.12 15.77 -17.26
N VAL A 151 -1.36 15.65 -18.37
CA VAL A 151 -0.52 14.48 -18.64
C VAL A 151 0.58 14.31 -17.59
N PHE A 152 1.28 15.39 -17.23
CA PHE A 152 2.37 15.33 -16.22
C PHE A 152 1.83 15.24 -14.78
N LEU A 153 0.68 15.86 -14.48
CA LEU A 153 -0.01 15.73 -13.20
C LEU A 153 -0.40 14.28 -12.90
N SER A 154 -0.69 13.47 -13.93
CA SER A 154 -0.95 12.02 -13.77
C SER A 154 0.23 11.23 -13.16
N ALA A 155 1.45 11.79 -13.18
CA ALA A 155 2.61 11.21 -12.51
C ALA A 155 2.71 11.59 -11.03
N LEU A 156 2.17 12.75 -10.62
CA LEU A 156 2.36 13.33 -9.28
C LEU A 156 1.39 12.77 -8.23
N LYS A 157 0.26 12.21 -8.64
CA LYS A 157 -0.71 11.47 -7.79
C LYS A 157 -1.45 12.30 -6.73
N ASP A 158 -1.14 13.58 -6.57
CA ASP A 158 -1.86 14.52 -5.70
C ASP A 158 -3.09 15.12 -6.40
N TYR A 159 -4.09 14.28 -6.68
CA TYR A 159 -5.28 14.71 -7.41
C TYR A 159 -6.19 15.65 -6.59
N LYS A 160 -6.12 15.59 -5.25
CA LYS A 160 -6.84 16.51 -4.36
C LYS A 160 -6.41 17.96 -4.61
N ARG A 161 -5.11 18.20 -4.74
CA ARG A 161 -4.55 19.53 -5.05
C ARG A 161 -4.95 20.01 -6.45
N ILE A 162 -5.05 19.12 -7.44
CA ILE A 162 -5.55 19.45 -8.79
C ILE A 162 -6.99 19.95 -8.72
N VAL A 163 -7.90 19.16 -8.14
CA VAL A 163 -9.32 19.51 -8.05
C VAL A 163 -9.53 20.80 -7.26
N LYS A 164 -8.79 20.99 -6.15
CA LYS A 164 -8.80 22.26 -5.40
C LYS A 164 -8.30 23.43 -6.24
N GLY A 165 -7.26 23.24 -7.05
CA GLY A 165 -6.76 24.25 -7.99
C GLY A 165 -7.81 24.66 -9.04
N PHE A 166 -8.49 23.70 -9.66
CA PHE A 166 -9.59 23.96 -10.60
C PHE A 166 -10.78 24.67 -9.92
N ALA A 167 -11.20 24.21 -8.74
CA ALA A 167 -12.29 24.84 -7.98
C ALA A 167 -11.98 26.29 -7.60
N ILE A 168 -10.74 26.59 -7.18
CA ILE A 168 -10.28 27.96 -6.92
C ILE A 168 -10.26 28.78 -8.22
N GLY A 169 -9.68 28.27 -9.30
CA GLY A 169 -9.61 28.98 -10.58
C GLY A 169 -11.00 29.33 -11.14
N ILE A 170 -11.98 28.46 -10.95
CA ILE A 170 -13.36 28.67 -11.41
C ILE A 170 -14.13 29.65 -10.53
N PHE A 171 -13.96 29.58 -9.21
CA PHE A 171 -14.49 30.61 -8.31
C PHE A 171 -13.89 31.99 -8.64
N ILE A 172 -12.58 32.04 -8.92
CA ILE A 172 -11.90 33.28 -9.33
C ILE A 172 -12.36 33.75 -10.71
N SER A 173 -12.57 32.86 -11.69
CA SER A 173 -13.15 33.22 -12.99
C SER A 173 -14.50 33.91 -12.81
N LEU A 174 -15.46 33.24 -12.16
CA LEU A 174 -16.81 33.77 -11.97
C LEU A 174 -16.81 35.07 -11.16
N ALA A 175 -15.93 35.20 -10.16
CA ALA A 175 -15.76 36.43 -9.39
C ALA A 175 -15.14 37.57 -10.22
N VAL A 176 -14.13 37.28 -11.05
CA VAL A 176 -13.49 38.26 -11.94
C VAL A 176 -14.44 38.67 -13.04
N SER A 177 -15.11 37.75 -13.73
CA SER A 177 -16.18 38.02 -14.68
C SER A 177 -17.25 38.92 -14.07
N TYR A 178 -17.78 38.57 -12.88
CA TYR A 178 -18.76 39.38 -12.17
C TYR A 178 -18.24 40.80 -11.89
N LEU A 179 -17.01 40.96 -11.39
CA LEU A 179 -16.41 42.29 -11.15
C LEU A 179 -16.22 43.08 -12.44
N LEU A 180 -15.70 42.46 -13.50
CA LEU A 180 -15.52 43.08 -14.81
C LEU A 180 -16.87 43.52 -15.41
N PHE A 181 -17.95 42.74 -15.24
CA PHE A 181 -19.31 43.13 -15.62
C PHE A 181 -19.83 44.36 -14.85
N GLN A 182 -19.41 44.58 -13.60
CA GLN A 182 -19.79 45.79 -12.85
C GLN A 182 -18.96 47.03 -13.20
N PHE A 183 -17.73 46.87 -13.72
CA PHE A 183 -16.79 47.98 -13.95
C PHE A 183 -16.48 48.32 -15.41
N LEU A 184 -16.78 47.44 -16.38
CA LEU A 184 -16.44 47.62 -17.80
C LEU A 184 -17.64 47.41 -18.73
N SER A 185 -18.04 48.47 -19.45
CA SER A 185 -19.12 48.43 -20.45
C SER A 185 -18.68 47.84 -21.81
N ILE A 186 -18.06 46.66 -21.80
CA ILE A 186 -17.54 45.95 -22.99
C ILE A 186 -18.55 44.86 -23.44
N LYS A 187 -18.33 44.20 -24.58
CA LYS A 187 -19.09 43.01 -25.02
C LYS A 187 -19.07 41.92 -23.95
N THR A 188 -20.19 41.23 -23.75
CA THR A 188 -20.31 40.26 -22.65
C THR A 188 -19.42 39.04 -22.86
N THR A 189 -19.26 38.60 -24.11
CA THR A 189 -18.40 37.47 -24.48
C THR A 189 -16.92 37.75 -24.24
N ILE A 190 -16.47 39.01 -24.35
CA ILE A 190 -15.09 39.39 -24.04
C ILE A 190 -14.85 39.37 -22.54
N ILE A 191 -15.83 39.83 -21.74
CA ILE A 191 -15.74 39.84 -20.28
C ILE A 191 -15.71 38.41 -19.72
N ALA A 192 -16.61 37.54 -20.18
CA ALA A 192 -16.64 36.14 -19.77
C ALA A 192 -15.34 35.41 -20.15
N LEU A 193 -14.87 35.52 -21.40
CA LEU A 193 -13.60 34.90 -21.80
C LEU A 193 -12.40 35.45 -21.01
N ALA A 194 -12.34 36.77 -20.74
CA ALA A 194 -11.26 37.35 -19.95
C ALA A 194 -11.26 36.88 -18.47
N GLY A 195 -12.43 36.64 -17.88
CA GLY A 195 -12.52 36.03 -16.54
C GLY A 195 -12.06 34.56 -16.55
N ILE A 196 -12.44 33.81 -17.59
CA ILE A 196 -11.97 32.42 -17.79
C ILE A 196 -10.45 32.39 -17.95
N ASP A 197 -9.86 33.26 -18.78
CA ASP A 197 -8.41 33.40 -18.93
C ASP A 197 -7.74 33.68 -17.57
N VAL A 198 -8.27 34.59 -16.75
CA VAL A 198 -7.70 34.85 -15.41
C VAL A 198 -7.83 33.62 -14.48
N GLY A 199 -8.93 32.88 -14.56
CA GLY A 199 -9.12 31.64 -13.82
C GLY A 199 -8.21 30.49 -14.28
N PHE A 200 -7.98 30.37 -15.60
CA PHE A 200 -7.17 29.33 -16.21
C PHE A 200 -5.67 29.62 -16.08
N ALA A 201 -5.24 30.88 -16.24
CA ALA A 201 -3.91 31.33 -15.88
C ALA A 201 -3.59 31.06 -14.40
N LEU A 202 -4.55 31.22 -13.49
CA LEU A 202 -4.38 30.86 -12.08
C LEU A 202 -4.26 29.33 -11.89
N ILE A 203 -5.04 28.51 -12.58
CA ILE A 203 -4.89 27.04 -12.58
C ILE A 203 -3.50 26.63 -13.08
N ILE A 204 -3.05 27.22 -14.19
CA ILE A 204 -1.72 26.99 -14.78
C ILE A 204 -0.63 27.39 -13.78
N GLY A 205 -0.74 28.56 -13.13
CA GLY A 205 0.22 29.02 -12.13
C GLY A 205 0.29 28.11 -10.89
N LEU A 206 -0.86 27.74 -10.33
CA LEU A 206 -0.93 26.88 -9.13
C LEU A 206 -0.39 25.47 -9.42
N THR A 207 -0.73 24.89 -10.57
CA THR A 207 -0.20 23.58 -10.99
C THR A 207 1.28 23.64 -11.33
N MET A 208 1.77 24.74 -11.90
CA MET A 208 3.19 24.93 -12.22
C MET A 208 4.05 25.09 -10.96
N VAL A 209 3.59 25.86 -9.96
CA VAL A 209 4.25 25.94 -8.65
C VAL A 209 4.26 24.59 -7.94
N HIS A 210 3.25 23.74 -8.16
CA HIS A 210 3.27 22.36 -7.67
C HIS A 210 4.29 21.48 -8.42
N PHE A 211 4.41 21.61 -9.76
CA PHE A 211 5.43 20.90 -10.55
C PHE A 211 6.85 21.19 -10.09
N GLU A 212 7.23 22.47 -10.00
CA GLU A 212 8.60 22.87 -9.61
C GLU A 212 8.97 22.47 -8.17
N ARG A 213 7.97 22.23 -7.30
CA ARG A 213 8.18 21.78 -5.92
C ARG A 213 8.37 20.27 -5.77
N VAL A 214 7.95 19.45 -6.75
CA VAL A 214 7.98 17.98 -6.63
C VAL A 214 8.94 17.32 -7.64
N PHE A 215 9.12 17.89 -8.83
CA PHE A 215 10.12 17.40 -9.77
C PHE A 215 11.43 18.17 -9.60
N PRO A 216 12.56 17.52 -9.27
CA PRO A 216 13.86 18.18 -9.19
C PRO A 216 14.29 18.68 -10.58
N ARG A 217 15.01 19.80 -10.62
CA ARG A 217 15.51 20.37 -11.89
C ARG A 217 16.65 19.50 -12.45
N ASP A 218 16.62 19.27 -13.76
CA ASP A 218 17.62 18.53 -14.53
C ASP A 218 18.83 19.41 -14.83
N GLU A 219 19.96 19.15 -14.17
CA GLU A 219 21.24 19.86 -14.39
C GLU A 219 21.75 19.77 -15.85
N LYS A 220 21.25 18.79 -16.63
CA LYS A 220 21.67 18.56 -18.02
C LYS A 220 20.73 19.18 -19.05
N SER A 221 19.61 19.77 -18.61
CA SER A 221 18.66 20.50 -19.45
C SER A 221 18.22 19.72 -20.70
N ASP A 222 17.96 18.42 -20.55
CA ASP A 222 17.67 17.50 -21.67
C ASP A 222 16.18 17.56 -22.07
N TYR A 223 15.73 18.76 -22.44
CA TYR A 223 14.33 19.10 -22.71
C TYR A 223 13.68 18.24 -23.81
N PHE A 224 14.48 17.75 -24.77
CA PHE A 224 13.98 17.14 -25.99
C PHE A 224 14.11 15.61 -26.05
N ALA A 225 14.53 14.95 -24.96
CA ALA A 225 14.70 13.48 -24.89
C ALA A 225 13.46 12.68 -25.31
N PHE A 226 12.25 13.21 -25.10
CA PHE A 226 11.00 12.55 -25.51
C PHE A 226 10.86 12.44 -27.05
N LEU A 227 11.56 13.25 -27.85
CA LEU A 227 11.54 13.17 -29.31
C LEU A 227 12.18 11.88 -29.84
N ASP A 228 13.06 11.23 -29.08
CA ASP A 228 13.59 9.92 -29.47
C ASP A 228 12.52 8.82 -29.38
N TYR A 229 11.50 8.97 -28.54
CA TYR A 229 10.34 8.08 -28.53
C TYR A 229 9.45 8.31 -29.76
N LEU A 230 9.31 9.55 -30.24
CA LEU A 230 8.66 9.85 -31.53
C LEU A 230 9.42 9.22 -32.71
N LYS A 231 10.75 9.35 -32.75
CA LYS A 231 11.58 8.70 -33.80
C LYS A 231 11.49 7.17 -33.76
N LYS A 232 11.53 6.58 -32.55
CA LYS A 232 11.55 5.12 -32.34
C LYS A 232 10.17 4.49 -32.54
N TYR A 233 9.10 5.15 -32.11
CA TYR A 233 7.73 4.63 -32.07
C TYR A 233 6.69 5.61 -32.66
N PRO A 234 6.82 6.08 -33.91
CA PRO A 234 5.99 7.15 -34.48
C PRO A 234 4.49 6.81 -34.50
N ALA A 235 4.14 5.53 -34.50
CA ALA A 235 2.76 5.05 -34.36
C ALA A 235 2.02 5.60 -33.13
N ILE A 236 2.73 5.87 -32.02
CA ILE A 236 2.14 6.38 -30.76
C ILE A 236 1.51 7.77 -30.95
N PHE A 237 2.12 8.62 -31.77
CA PHE A 237 1.58 9.94 -32.10
C PHE A 237 0.25 9.85 -32.84
N PHE A 238 0.20 9.05 -33.91
CA PHE A 238 -1.00 8.87 -34.73
C PHE A 238 -2.11 8.14 -33.98
N MET A 239 -1.78 7.19 -33.08
CA MET A 239 -2.77 6.58 -32.20
C MET A 239 -3.47 7.60 -31.32
N GLY A 240 -2.74 8.53 -30.69
CA GLY A 240 -3.33 9.62 -29.91
C GLY A 240 -4.26 10.48 -30.76
N LEU A 241 -3.74 10.96 -31.90
CA LEU A 241 -4.50 11.79 -32.83
C LEU A 241 -5.82 11.11 -33.26
N PHE A 242 -5.78 9.84 -33.66
CA PHE A 242 -6.98 9.13 -34.10
C PHE A 242 -7.95 8.79 -32.97
N ILE A 243 -7.46 8.41 -31.77
CA ILE A 243 -8.34 8.10 -30.62
C ILE A 243 -9.18 9.32 -30.22
N TYR A 244 -8.57 10.50 -30.14
CA TYR A 244 -9.28 11.72 -29.74
C TYR A 244 -10.05 12.37 -30.91
N SER A 245 -9.53 12.34 -32.14
CA SER A 245 -10.30 12.82 -33.31
C SER A 245 -11.57 12.00 -33.53
N GLY A 246 -11.54 10.70 -33.22
CA GLY A 246 -12.69 9.80 -33.35
C GLY A 246 -13.92 10.18 -32.52
N VAL A 247 -13.75 10.99 -31.46
CA VAL A 247 -14.85 11.52 -30.64
C VAL A 247 -15.62 12.62 -31.35
N TYR A 248 -14.96 13.42 -32.20
CA TYR A 248 -15.49 14.68 -32.74
C TYR A 248 -15.55 14.73 -34.28
N ILE A 249 -14.98 13.74 -34.99
CA ILE A 249 -14.92 13.74 -36.45
C ILE A 249 -16.32 13.76 -37.10
N HIS A 250 -17.34 13.21 -36.44
CA HIS A 250 -18.71 13.28 -36.92
C HIS A 250 -19.28 14.70 -36.81
N ASN A 251 -19.07 15.44 -35.71
CA ASN A 251 -19.42 16.87 -35.61
C ASN A 251 -18.72 17.68 -36.72
N LEU A 252 -17.42 17.47 -36.93
CA LEU A 252 -16.67 18.13 -38.02
C LEU A 252 -17.29 17.86 -39.41
N VAL A 253 -17.87 16.68 -39.65
CA VAL A 253 -18.58 16.39 -40.90
C VAL A 253 -19.86 17.22 -41.03
N TYR A 254 -20.70 17.36 -39.98
CA TYR A 254 -21.87 18.25 -40.04
C TYR A 254 -21.47 19.71 -40.19
N TRP A 255 -20.45 20.16 -39.45
CA TRP A 255 -19.95 21.54 -39.51
C TRP A 255 -19.44 21.92 -40.91
N ILE A 256 -18.81 21.00 -41.65
CA ILE A 256 -18.25 21.27 -42.98
C ILE A 256 -19.26 21.01 -44.11
N PHE A 257 -20.10 19.97 -44.00
CA PHE A 257 -20.84 19.40 -45.13
C PHE A 257 -22.37 19.34 -44.95
N SER A 258 -22.93 19.75 -43.81
CA SER A 258 -24.39 19.96 -43.70
C SER A 258 -24.81 21.13 -44.59
N ASP A 259 -25.99 21.05 -45.21
CA ASP A 259 -26.56 22.17 -45.97
C ASP A 259 -27.30 23.18 -45.06
N GLU A 260 -27.52 22.82 -43.78
CA GLU A 260 -28.27 23.58 -42.77
C GLU A 260 -27.38 24.17 -41.65
N HIS A 261 -26.05 24.19 -41.84
CA HIS A 261 -25.13 24.69 -40.82
C HIS A 261 -25.35 26.19 -40.51
N PHE A 262 -25.30 26.54 -39.23
CA PHE A 262 -25.22 27.93 -38.74
C PHE A 262 -23.75 28.39 -38.65
N ARG A 263 -23.48 29.69 -38.52
CA ARG A 263 -22.11 30.26 -38.46
C ARG A 263 -22.03 31.39 -37.42
N ILE A 264 -20.85 31.71 -36.82
CA ILE A 264 -20.62 32.87 -35.90
C ILE A 264 -19.25 33.66 -36.09
N ALA A 265 -19.25 34.78 -36.88
CA ALA A 265 -18.28 35.60 -37.77
C ALA A 265 -17.54 35.34 -39.28
N ASN A 266 -17.28 34.35 -40.28
CA ASN A 266 -17.43 32.90 -40.96
C ASN A 266 -17.07 31.27 -40.66
N GLN A 267 -16.48 30.37 -39.74
CA GLN A 267 -15.85 30.06 -38.34
C GLN A 267 -16.44 28.86 -37.64
N PHE A 268 -17.21 29.20 -36.62
CA PHE A 268 -17.95 28.32 -35.79
C PHE A 268 -19.15 27.92 -36.64
N TRP A 269 -18.86 27.11 -37.67
CA TRP A 269 -19.89 26.37 -38.37
C TRP A 269 -20.40 25.40 -37.32
N LEU A 270 -21.67 25.50 -37.00
CA LEU A 270 -22.33 24.72 -35.96
C LEU A 270 -23.56 24.08 -36.58
N MET A 271 -23.97 22.94 -36.05
CA MET A 271 -25.24 22.31 -36.38
C MET A 271 -25.97 22.04 -35.07
N PRO A 272 -26.59 23.06 -34.42
CA PRO A 272 -27.18 22.91 -33.08
C PRO A 272 -28.22 21.77 -32.98
N PHE A 273 -28.92 21.49 -34.08
CA PHE A 273 -29.77 20.31 -34.24
C PHE A 273 -29.06 19.00 -33.85
N TYR A 274 -27.78 18.86 -34.23
CA TYR A 274 -26.94 17.68 -34.02
C TYR A 274 -25.99 17.81 -32.81
N ASP A 275 -25.35 18.97 -32.65
CA ASP A 275 -24.36 19.23 -31.60
C ASP A 275 -24.94 19.17 -30.20
N VAL A 276 -26.20 19.61 -30.01
CA VAL A 276 -26.86 19.57 -28.69
C VAL A 276 -27.24 18.14 -28.29
N PRO A 277 -27.89 17.31 -29.13
CA PRO A 277 -27.99 15.86 -28.90
C PRO A 277 -26.66 15.16 -28.64
N VAL A 278 -25.58 15.52 -29.37
CA VAL A 278 -24.23 14.99 -29.12
C VAL A 278 -23.76 15.30 -27.69
N PHE A 279 -23.88 16.56 -27.25
CA PHE A 279 -23.47 16.96 -25.90
C PHE A 279 -24.20 16.16 -24.82
N TYR A 280 -25.54 16.08 -24.88
CA TYR A 280 -26.31 15.33 -23.88
C TYR A 280 -26.08 13.82 -23.95
N ALA A 281 -25.91 13.24 -25.15
CA ALA A 281 -25.63 11.82 -25.31
C ALA A 281 -24.23 11.46 -24.77
N TYR A 282 -23.23 12.34 -24.92
CA TYR A 282 -21.88 12.14 -24.39
C TYR A 282 -21.84 12.13 -22.84
N ILE A 283 -22.80 12.74 -22.15
CA ILE A 283 -22.90 12.64 -20.68
C ILE A 283 -23.11 11.18 -20.22
N SER A 284 -23.73 10.31 -21.05
CA SER A 284 -23.88 8.88 -20.73
C SER A 284 -22.55 8.13 -20.60
N VAL A 285 -21.48 8.61 -21.26
CA VAL A 285 -20.13 8.00 -21.29
C VAL A 285 -19.38 8.17 -19.96
N VAL A 286 -19.77 9.19 -19.19
CA VAL A 286 -19.05 9.68 -18.01
C VAL A 286 -18.87 8.61 -16.93
N ALA A 287 -19.87 7.73 -16.73
CA ALA A 287 -19.79 6.63 -15.77
C ALA A 287 -18.68 5.61 -16.12
N SER A 288 -18.55 5.25 -17.41
CA SER A 288 -17.50 4.35 -17.88
C SER A 288 -16.10 4.92 -17.75
N LEU A 289 -15.92 6.24 -17.91
CA LEU A 289 -14.59 6.86 -17.74
C LEU A 289 -14.08 6.72 -16.29
N VAL A 290 -14.97 6.92 -15.31
CA VAL A 290 -14.64 6.70 -13.88
C VAL A 290 -14.43 5.22 -13.58
N MET A 291 -15.37 4.36 -14.00
CA MET A 291 -15.29 2.91 -13.82
C MET A 291 -14.00 2.32 -14.40
N PHE A 292 -13.57 2.77 -15.59
CA PHE A 292 -12.35 2.32 -16.23
C PHE A 292 -11.11 2.62 -15.38
N VAL A 293 -10.97 3.85 -14.88
CA VAL A 293 -9.84 4.23 -14.02
C VAL A 293 -9.83 3.42 -12.73
N VAL A 294 -10.99 3.21 -12.10
CA VAL A 294 -11.13 2.35 -10.92
C VAL A 294 -10.67 0.92 -11.22
N ILE A 295 -11.32 0.25 -12.19
CA ILE A 295 -11.07 -1.15 -12.58
C ILE A 295 -9.59 -1.39 -12.91
N VAL A 296 -8.95 -0.45 -13.60
CA VAL A 296 -7.54 -0.54 -13.97
C VAL A 296 -6.64 -0.42 -12.74
N GLU A 297 -6.88 0.56 -11.85
CA GLU A 297 -6.02 0.84 -10.69
C GLU A 297 -6.25 -0.09 -9.48
N THR A 298 -7.44 -0.67 -9.31
CA THR A 298 -7.78 -1.56 -8.20
C THR A 298 -7.48 -3.03 -8.51
N ASP A 299 -8.11 -3.59 -9.55
CA ASP A 299 -8.17 -5.04 -9.79
C ASP A 299 -7.20 -5.49 -10.89
N PHE A 300 -7.28 -4.85 -12.06
CA PHE A 300 -6.54 -5.32 -13.22
C PHE A 300 -5.03 -5.10 -13.07
N TYR A 301 -4.59 -3.94 -12.57
CA TYR A 301 -3.17 -3.67 -12.37
C TYR A 301 -2.51 -4.63 -11.36
N GLU A 302 -3.22 -5.10 -10.32
CA GLU A 302 -2.67 -6.10 -9.40
C GLU A 302 -2.43 -7.45 -10.09
N ALA A 303 -3.42 -7.94 -10.86
CA ALA A 303 -3.28 -9.19 -11.58
C ALA A 303 -2.26 -9.11 -12.74
N PHE A 304 -2.20 -7.97 -13.43
CA PHE A 304 -1.23 -7.66 -14.47
C PHE A 304 0.20 -7.58 -13.92
N TYR A 305 0.40 -6.85 -12.83
CA TYR A 305 1.69 -6.74 -12.16
C TYR A 305 2.18 -8.10 -11.68
N ASN A 306 1.31 -8.93 -11.10
CA ASN A 306 1.67 -10.29 -10.67
C ASN A 306 2.13 -11.19 -11.85
N TYR A 307 1.45 -11.15 -13.00
CA TYR A 307 1.91 -11.89 -14.19
C TYR A 307 3.30 -11.42 -14.65
N TYR A 308 3.51 -10.13 -14.84
CA TYR A 308 4.81 -9.61 -15.28
C TYR A 308 5.91 -9.72 -14.21
N GLN A 309 5.58 -9.73 -12.92
CA GLN A 309 6.52 -10.05 -11.86
C GLN A 309 6.98 -11.51 -11.94
N ASN A 310 6.08 -12.46 -12.22
CA ASN A 310 6.49 -13.86 -12.45
C ASN A 310 7.37 -13.99 -13.71
N VAL A 311 7.09 -13.23 -14.79
CA VAL A 311 7.96 -13.18 -15.99
C VAL A 311 9.37 -12.69 -15.65
N VAL A 312 9.49 -11.59 -14.89
CA VAL A 312 10.78 -10.89 -14.67
C VAL A 312 11.58 -11.47 -13.51
N SER A 313 10.93 -11.99 -12.46
CA SER A 313 11.58 -12.50 -11.25
C SER A 313 11.82 -14.02 -11.23
N GLY A 314 11.67 -14.70 -12.37
CA GLY A 314 11.99 -16.14 -12.50
C GLY A 314 10.92 -17.08 -11.93
N GLY A 315 9.65 -16.77 -12.13
CA GLY A 315 8.54 -17.68 -11.82
C GLY A 315 8.60 -18.96 -12.67
N ASN A 316 8.06 -20.06 -12.16
CA ASN A 316 7.98 -21.31 -12.91
C ASN A 316 6.79 -21.28 -13.89
N TYR A 317 6.77 -22.17 -14.88
CA TYR A 317 5.73 -22.17 -15.92
C TYR A 317 4.30 -22.28 -15.33
N GLU A 318 4.13 -22.98 -14.22
CA GLU A 318 2.83 -23.12 -13.55
C GLU A 318 2.39 -21.82 -12.86
N SER A 319 3.27 -21.14 -12.10
CA SER A 319 2.96 -19.86 -11.46
C SER A 319 2.69 -18.78 -12.52
N MET A 320 3.45 -18.78 -13.61
CA MET A 320 3.21 -17.92 -14.78
C MET A 320 1.85 -18.18 -15.45
N ASN A 321 1.53 -19.44 -15.74
CA ASN A 321 0.25 -19.82 -16.37
C ASN A 321 -0.95 -19.54 -15.46
N ASN A 322 -0.81 -19.73 -14.16
CA ASN A 322 -1.87 -19.43 -13.19
C ASN A 322 -2.04 -17.91 -12.98
N ALA A 323 -0.95 -17.13 -12.96
CA ALA A 323 -1.02 -15.66 -12.95
C ALA A 323 -1.64 -15.11 -14.27
N LYS A 324 -1.27 -15.68 -15.42
CA LYS A 324 -1.87 -15.40 -16.73
C LYS A 324 -3.39 -15.64 -16.71
N LYS A 325 -3.83 -16.84 -16.28
CA LYS A 325 -5.26 -17.17 -16.16
C LYS A 325 -5.99 -16.23 -15.20
N LYS A 326 -5.40 -15.90 -14.04
CA LYS A 326 -5.97 -14.93 -13.08
C LYS A 326 -6.14 -13.56 -13.72
N MET A 327 -5.12 -13.03 -14.40
CA MET A 327 -5.18 -11.76 -15.12
C MET A 327 -6.24 -11.77 -16.24
N GLN A 328 -6.27 -12.80 -17.09
CA GLN A 328 -7.27 -12.95 -18.15
C GLN A 328 -8.69 -12.98 -17.59
N LYS A 329 -8.92 -13.76 -16.52
CA LYS A 329 -10.23 -13.88 -15.85
C LYS A 329 -10.66 -12.54 -15.23
N VAL A 330 -9.80 -11.89 -14.44
CA VAL A 330 -10.09 -10.58 -13.82
C VAL A 330 -10.40 -9.52 -14.88
N LEU A 331 -9.58 -9.44 -15.93
CA LEU A 331 -9.76 -8.48 -17.01
C LEU A 331 -11.12 -8.68 -17.72
N LEU A 332 -11.45 -9.90 -18.13
CA LEU A 332 -12.73 -10.19 -18.78
C LEU A 332 -13.93 -9.94 -17.85
N GLN A 333 -13.86 -10.36 -16.58
CA GLN A 333 -14.95 -10.14 -15.61
C GLN A 333 -15.20 -8.64 -15.35
N ARG A 334 -14.15 -7.82 -15.21
CA ARG A 334 -14.29 -6.38 -15.00
C ARG A 334 -14.70 -5.63 -16.27
N ILE A 335 -14.28 -6.09 -17.46
CA ILE A 335 -14.81 -5.59 -18.74
C ILE A 335 -16.31 -5.84 -18.84
N THR A 336 -16.79 -7.06 -18.59
CA THR A 336 -18.24 -7.37 -18.65
C THR A 336 -19.03 -6.49 -17.68
N PHE A 337 -18.55 -6.32 -16.44
CA PHE A 337 -19.18 -5.43 -15.46
C PHE A 337 -19.22 -3.95 -15.92
N LEU A 338 -18.18 -3.46 -16.62
CA LEU A 338 -18.20 -2.12 -17.21
C LEU A 338 -19.26 -2.02 -18.33
N VAL A 339 -19.43 -3.05 -19.16
CA VAL A 339 -20.49 -3.08 -20.19
C VAL A 339 -21.88 -3.10 -19.56
N GLU A 340 -22.10 -3.88 -18.50
CA GLU A 340 -23.36 -3.95 -17.75
C GLU A 340 -23.74 -2.59 -17.15
N VAL A 341 -22.80 -1.94 -16.47
CA VAL A 341 -23.02 -0.61 -15.88
C VAL A 341 -23.18 0.47 -16.95
N GLN A 342 -22.42 0.43 -18.05
CA GLN A 342 -22.59 1.38 -19.16
C GLN A 342 -23.95 1.19 -19.83
N LEU A 343 -24.47 -0.03 -19.96
CA LEU A 343 -25.81 -0.29 -20.49
C LEU A 343 -26.88 0.34 -19.58
N LEU A 344 -26.75 0.17 -18.26
CA LEU A 344 -27.63 0.79 -17.27
C LEU A 344 -27.61 2.33 -17.37
N PHE A 345 -26.43 2.96 -17.42
CA PHE A 345 -26.32 4.42 -17.58
C PHE A 345 -26.84 4.90 -18.94
N THR A 346 -26.63 4.15 -20.01
CA THR A 346 -27.17 4.50 -21.34
C THR A 346 -28.70 4.44 -21.36
N ALA A 347 -29.29 3.38 -20.78
CA ALA A 347 -30.74 3.26 -20.64
C ALA A 347 -31.34 4.34 -19.72
N LEU A 348 -30.64 4.70 -18.64
CA LEU A 348 -31.04 5.80 -17.75
C LEU A 348 -30.97 7.16 -18.46
N SER A 349 -29.91 7.43 -19.23
CA SER A 349 -29.80 8.64 -20.06
C SER A 349 -30.92 8.72 -21.10
N ILE A 350 -31.27 7.61 -21.75
CA ILE A 350 -32.39 7.54 -22.69
C ILE A 350 -33.72 7.85 -21.98
N ALA A 351 -34.01 7.19 -20.85
CA ALA A 351 -35.25 7.38 -20.10
C ALA A 351 -35.40 8.80 -19.55
N LEU A 352 -34.35 9.35 -18.93
CA LEU A 352 -34.32 10.75 -18.49
C LEU A 352 -34.41 11.71 -19.68
N GLY A 353 -33.76 11.39 -20.80
CA GLY A 353 -33.80 12.17 -22.02
C GLY A 353 -35.22 12.38 -22.53
N ILE A 354 -35.96 11.29 -22.70
CA ILE A 354 -37.38 11.30 -23.12
C ILE A 354 -38.26 12.11 -22.14
N ILE A 355 -37.97 12.07 -20.84
CA ILE A 355 -38.77 12.76 -19.80
C ILE A 355 -38.44 14.26 -19.71
N TYR A 356 -37.20 14.68 -19.99
CA TYR A 356 -36.73 16.05 -19.67
C TYR A 356 -36.28 16.86 -20.88
N LEU A 357 -35.70 16.28 -21.94
CA LEU A 357 -35.20 17.03 -23.09
C LEU A 357 -36.31 17.79 -23.85
N PRO A 358 -37.50 17.21 -24.09
CA PRO A 358 -38.61 17.97 -24.70
C PRO A 358 -39.08 19.17 -23.85
N LYS A 359 -38.89 19.13 -22.52
CA LYS A 359 -39.26 20.24 -21.61
C LYS A 359 -38.26 21.41 -21.67
N ILE A 360 -37.05 21.19 -22.18
CA ILE A 360 -36.04 22.24 -22.40
C ILE A 360 -35.88 22.61 -23.89
N GLY A 361 -36.78 22.13 -24.77
CA GLY A 361 -36.90 22.59 -26.15
C GLY A 361 -36.41 21.64 -27.24
N PHE A 362 -36.06 20.38 -26.93
CA PHE A 362 -35.76 19.40 -27.99
C PHE A 362 -36.99 19.10 -28.86
N THR A 363 -36.77 19.02 -30.17
CA THR A 363 -37.76 18.41 -31.09
C THR A 363 -37.78 16.88 -30.95
N MET A 364 -38.81 16.23 -31.50
CA MET A 364 -38.89 14.76 -31.52
C MET A 364 -37.75 14.14 -32.34
N GLU A 365 -37.36 14.77 -33.45
CA GLU A 365 -36.24 14.33 -34.31
C GLU A 365 -34.90 14.44 -33.56
N GLN A 366 -34.68 15.52 -32.80
CA GLN A 366 -33.52 15.64 -31.93
C GLN A 366 -33.51 14.61 -30.79
N LEU A 367 -34.69 14.18 -30.32
CA LEU A 367 -34.82 13.14 -29.29
C LEU A 367 -34.48 11.75 -29.88
N ASP A 368 -34.97 11.42 -31.07
CA ASP A 368 -34.63 10.18 -31.77
C ASP A 368 -33.12 10.11 -32.09
N LEU A 369 -32.56 11.23 -32.56
CA LEU A 369 -31.11 11.41 -32.77
C LEU A 369 -30.32 11.24 -31.46
N PHE A 370 -30.77 11.83 -30.36
CA PHE A 370 -30.16 11.67 -29.03
C PHE A 370 -30.17 10.21 -28.58
N ILE A 371 -31.28 9.49 -28.75
CA ILE A 371 -31.41 8.06 -28.40
C ILE A 371 -30.39 7.23 -29.20
N LEU A 372 -30.29 7.47 -30.50
CA LEU A 372 -29.35 6.78 -31.38
C LEU A 372 -27.88 7.10 -31.04
N LEU A 373 -27.58 8.36 -30.72
CA LEU A 373 -26.25 8.80 -30.28
C LEU A 373 -25.87 8.18 -28.92
N CYS A 374 -26.82 7.99 -28.00
CA CYS A 374 -26.55 7.28 -26.74
C CYS A 374 -26.10 5.83 -27.01
N LEU A 375 -26.74 5.13 -27.96
CA LEU A 375 -26.33 3.77 -28.37
C LEU A 375 -24.98 3.76 -29.11
N ALA A 376 -24.72 4.77 -29.96
CA ALA A 376 -23.43 4.92 -30.63
C ALA A 376 -22.29 5.19 -29.63
N TYR A 377 -22.54 6.03 -28.62
CA TYR A 377 -21.56 6.31 -27.57
C TYR A 377 -21.35 5.13 -26.61
N PHE A 378 -22.38 4.32 -26.34
CA PHE A 378 -22.25 3.04 -25.64
C PHE A 378 -21.22 2.13 -26.32
N PHE A 379 -21.31 1.91 -27.64
CA PHE A 379 -20.31 1.11 -28.35
C PHE A 379 -18.94 1.79 -28.40
N PHE A 380 -18.90 3.11 -28.61
CA PHE A 380 -17.66 3.88 -28.68
C PHE A 380 -16.85 3.79 -27.38
N ILE A 381 -17.46 3.98 -26.20
CA ILE A 381 -16.68 3.97 -24.95
C ILE A 381 -16.14 2.59 -24.62
N ILE A 382 -16.88 1.52 -24.91
CA ILE A 382 -16.38 0.16 -24.73
C ILE A 382 -15.17 -0.06 -25.67
N MET A 383 -15.25 0.36 -26.94
CA MET A 383 -14.13 0.29 -27.88
C MET A 383 -12.93 1.13 -27.40
N PHE A 384 -13.15 2.34 -26.90
CA PHE A 384 -12.13 3.23 -26.34
C PHE A 384 -11.40 2.55 -25.16
N VAL A 385 -12.14 1.91 -24.26
CA VAL A 385 -11.60 1.11 -23.14
C VAL A 385 -10.76 -0.07 -23.65
N MET A 386 -11.25 -0.82 -24.65
CA MET A 386 -10.51 -1.94 -25.27
C MET A 386 -9.18 -1.47 -25.88
N LEU A 387 -9.17 -0.32 -26.57
CA LEU A 387 -7.97 0.27 -27.16
C LEU A 387 -6.93 0.66 -26.10
N HIS A 388 -7.35 1.23 -24.98
CA HIS A 388 -6.44 1.55 -23.87
C HIS A 388 -5.90 0.28 -23.18
N ILE A 389 -6.71 -0.77 -23.04
CA ILE A 389 -6.28 -2.07 -22.50
C ILE A 389 -5.27 -2.75 -23.44
N LEU A 390 -5.44 -2.65 -24.76
CA LEU A 390 -4.46 -3.14 -25.74
C LEU A 390 -3.10 -2.43 -25.63
N LEU A 391 -3.06 -1.16 -25.19
CA LEU A 391 -1.80 -0.44 -24.93
C LEU A 391 -1.07 -0.92 -23.67
N TYR A 392 -1.77 -1.49 -22.67
CA TYR A 392 -1.10 -2.18 -21.54
C TYR A 392 -0.33 -3.42 -21.99
N PHE A 393 -0.75 -4.06 -23.08
CA PHE A 393 -0.05 -5.20 -23.73
C PHE A 393 0.86 -4.77 -24.89
N ASP A 394 1.15 -3.46 -25.03
CA ASP A 394 1.97 -2.85 -26.07
C ASP A 394 1.55 -3.14 -27.54
N ASP A 395 0.26 -3.43 -27.78
CA ASP A 395 -0.27 -3.74 -29.13
C ASP A 395 -0.48 -2.49 -30.00
N ARG A 396 0.61 -1.75 -30.19
CA ARG A 396 0.71 -0.51 -30.95
C ARG A 396 0.28 -0.66 -32.42
N LYS A 397 0.33 -1.86 -33.00
CA LYS A 397 -0.14 -2.11 -34.37
C LYS A 397 -1.65 -2.31 -34.42
N GLY A 398 -2.22 -3.11 -33.51
CA GLY A 398 -3.67 -3.29 -33.44
C GLY A 398 -4.40 -1.99 -33.18
N VAL A 399 -3.96 -1.23 -32.17
CA VAL A 399 -4.59 0.05 -31.79
C VAL A 399 -4.53 1.09 -32.91
N LEU A 400 -3.38 1.26 -33.60
CA LEU A 400 -3.26 2.20 -34.73
C LEU A 400 -4.20 1.85 -35.89
N THR A 401 -4.27 0.56 -36.26
CA THR A 401 -5.13 0.13 -37.37
C THR A 401 -6.61 0.33 -37.03
N ILE A 402 -7.03 -0.03 -35.81
CA ILE A 402 -8.43 0.09 -35.38
C ILE A 402 -8.84 1.55 -35.24
N SER A 403 -8.05 2.40 -34.58
CA SER A 403 -8.41 3.82 -34.40
C SER A 403 -8.37 4.61 -35.71
N GLY A 404 -7.36 4.40 -36.56
CA GLY A 404 -7.27 5.06 -37.86
C GLY A 404 -8.41 4.67 -38.80
N SER A 405 -8.77 3.38 -38.83
CA SER A 405 -9.91 2.90 -39.62
C SER A 405 -11.24 3.38 -39.05
N PHE A 406 -11.39 3.43 -37.72
CA PHE A 406 -12.58 3.98 -37.08
C PHE A 406 -12.80 5.45 -37.45
N VAL A 407 -11.78 6.31 -37.36
CA VAL A 407 -11.92 7.75 -37.74
C VAL A 407 -12.35 7.90 -39.19
N LEU A 408 -11.70 7.15 -40.11
CA LEU A 408 -12.02 7.20 -41.54
C LEU A 408 -13.45 6.71 -41.82
N SER A 409 -13.85 5.57 -41.25
CA SER A 409 -15.21 5.04 -41.41
C SER A 409 -16.27 5.92 -40.75
N ASN A 410 -15.98 6.52 -39.59
CA ASN A 410 -16.89 7.44 -38.92
C ASN A 410 -17.14 8.68 -39.77
N ALA A 411 -16.10 9.27 -40.36
CA ALA A 411 -16.22 10.39 -41.29
C ALA A 411 -17.03 10.02 -42.55
N VAL A 412 -16.68 8.91 -43.20
CA VAL A 412 -17.33 8.47 -44.45
C VAL A 412 -18.78 8.04 -44.22
N PHE A 413 -19.07 7.25 -43.19
CA PHE A 413 -20.43 6.82 -42.88
C PHE A 413 -21.28 8.01 -42.46
N THR A 414 -20.79 8.91 -41.59
CA THR A 414 -21.55 10.11 -41.19
C THR A 414 -21.88 11.00 -42.39
N PHE A 415 -20.93 11.21 -43.30
CA PHE A 415 -21.18 12.00 -44.52
C PHE A 415 -22.26 11.37 -45.41
N ILE A 416 -22.20 10.05 -45.61
CA ILE A 416 -23.21 9.31 -46.39
C ILE A 416 -24.57 9.36 -45.70
N THR A 417 -24.65 9.12 -44.40
CA THR A 417 -25.93 9.03 -43.68
C THR A 417 -26.59 10.40 -43.50
N MET A 418 -25.81 11.46 -43.31
CA MET A 418 -26.28 12.85 -43.32
C MET A 418 -26.92 13.20 -44.67
N LYS A 419 -26.27 12.89 -45.80
CA LYS A 419 -26.85 13.10 -47.14
C LYS A 419 -27.98 12.11 -47.51
N LEU A 420 -28.38 11.23 -46.59
CA LEU A 420 -29.55 10.36 -46.68
C LEU A 420 -30.63 10.71 -45.63
N ASN A 421 -30.44 11.78 -44.85
CA ASN A 421 -31.29 12.20 -43.73
C ASN A 421 -31.46 11.08 -42.66
N LEU A 422 -30.38 10.36 -42.38
CA LEU A 422 -30.30 9.28 -41.39
C LEU A 422 -29.28 9.65 -40.30
N ASP A 423 -29.49 10.78 -39.65
CA ASP A 423 -28.51 11.40 -38.78
C ASP A 423 -28.10 10.51 -37.60
N GLY A 424 -26.85 10.64 -37.15
CA GLY A 424 -26.26 9.80 -36.10
C GLY A 424 -25.96 8.35 -36.49
N THR A 425 -26.64 7.76 -37.49
CA THR A 425 -26.46 6.33 -37.86
C THR A 425 -25.03 6.00 -38.31
N GLY A 426 -24.33 6.93 -38.95
CA GLY A 426 -22.93 6.74 -39.37
C GLY A 426 -21.97 6.48 -38.19
N MET A 427 -22.13 7.25 -37.10
CA MET A 427 -21.36 7.08 -35.86
C MET A 427 -21.75 5.78 -35.13
N PHE A 428 -23.04 5.41 -35.15
CA PHE A 428 -23.52 4.12 -34.63
C PHE A 428 -22.88 2.92 -35.35
N PHE A 429 -22.90 2.89 -36.68
CA PHE A 429 -22.31 1.79 -37.45
C PHE A 429 -20.78 1.75 -37.32
N ALA A 430 -20.11 2.91 -37.33
CA ALA A 430 -18.66 2.96 -37.13
C ALA A 430 -18.26 2.42 -35.75
N SER A 431 -18.89 2.88 -34.67
CA SER A 431 -18.57 2.45 -33.30
C SER A 431 -18.88 0.98 -33.07
N PHE A 432 -20.01 0.47 -33.57
CA PHE A 432 -20.37 -0.95 -33.49
C PHE A 432 -19.38 -1.87 -34.22
N ILE A 433 -19.01 -1.55 -35.46
CA ILE A 433 -18.09 -2.38 -36.26
C ILE A 433 -16.68 -2.41 -35.65
N PHE A 434 -16.15 -1.27 -35.24
CA PHE A 434 -14.80 -1.21 -34.67
C PHE A 434 -14.73 -1.66 -33.21
N LEU A 435 -15.83 -1.64 -32.45
CA LEU A 435 -15.96 -2.39 -31.21
C LEU A 435 -15.73 -3.89 -31.43
N MET A 436 -16.41 -4.51 -32.40
CA MET A 436 -16.26 -5.94 -32.70
C MET A 436 -14.81 -6.29 -33.09
N PHE A 437 -14.14 -5.46 -33.89
CA PHE A 437 -12.71 -5.63 -34.19
C PHE A 437 -11.81 -5.45 -32.95
N SER A 438 -12.13 -4.53 -32.03
CA SER A 438 -11.37 -4.34 -30.78
C SER A 438 -11.48 -5.54 -29.84
N ILE A 439 -12.67 -6.13 -29.70
CA ILE A 439 -12.91 -7.36 -28.91
C ILE A 439 -12.14 -8.53 -29.53
N ALA A 440 -12.26 -8.74 -30.85
CA ALA A 440 -11.53 -9.79 -31.55
C ALA A 440 -10.00 -9.63 -31.40
N ARG A 441 -9.50 -8.40 -31.45
CA ARG A 441 -8.07 -8.10 -31.27
C ARG A 441 -7.61 -8.36 -29.83
N LEU A 442 -8.38 -7.94 -28.82
CA LEU A 442 -8.04 -8.19 -27.42
C LEU A 442 -8.03 -9.69 -27.10
N LEU A 443 -9.04 -10.44 -27.53
CA LEU A 443 -9.08 -11.90 -27.34
C LEU A 443 -7.90 -12.60 -28.04
N TYR A 444 -7.50 -12.13 -29.23
CA TYR A 444 -6.31 -12.62 -29.93
C TYR A 444 -5.00 -12.32 -29.15
N VAL A 445 -4.83 -11.10 -28.64
CA VAL A 445 -3.64 -10.71 -27.86
C VAL A 445 -3.58 -11.49 -26.55
N LEU A 446 -4.69 -11.61 -25.81
CA LEU A 446 -4.76 -12.37 -24.56
C LEU A 446 -4.47 -13.86 -24.78
N LYS A 447 -5.01 -14.48 -25.83
CA LYS A 447 -4.75 -15.90 -26.17
C LYS A 447 -3.25 -16.15 -26.44
N ASN A 448 -2.62 -15.24 -27.17
CA ASN A 448 -1.22 -15.36 -27.62
C ASN A 448 -0.23 -14.58 -26.74
N ILE A 449 -0.62 -14.21 -25.51
CA ILE A 449 0.13 -13.24 -24.69
C ILE A 449 1.58 -13.67 -24.41
N ASP A 450 1.87 -14.95 -24.23
CA ASP A 450 3.25 -15.40 -23.94
C ASP A 450 4.17 -15.18 -25.15
N TYR A 451 3.66 -15.31 -26.38
CA TYR A 451 4.39 -14.93 -27.59
C TYR A 451 4.65 -13.42 -27.63
N TYR A 452 3.66 -12.60 -27.24
CA TYR A 452 3.84 -11.14 -27.14
C TYR A 452 4.79 -10.72 -26.01
N THR A 453 4.86 -11.47 -24.92
CA THR A 453 5.78 -11.24 -23.79
C THR A 453 7.22 -11.64 -24.09
N PHE A 454 7.43 -12.84 -24.64
CA PHE A 454 8.75 -13.43 -24.84
C PHE A 454 9.32 -13.24 -26.26
N CYS A 455 8.51 -13.41 -27.30
CA CYS A 455 8.98 -13.52 -28.69
C CYS A 455 8.87 -12.22 -29.50
N SER A 456 8.27 -11.17 -28.94
CA SER A 456 8.12 -9.86 -29.63
C SER A 456 9.40 -9.01 -29.62
N GLN A 457 10.37 -9.33 -28.75
CA GLN A 457 11.57 -8.53 -28.56
C GLN A 457 12.59 -8.76 -29.69
N PRO A 458 13.24 -7.71 -30.22
CA PRO A 458 14.19 -7.86 -31.32
C PRO A 458 15.49 -8.53 -30.85
N LEU A 459 15.67 -9.80 -31.22
CA LEU A 459 16.83 -10.66 -30.90
C LEU A 459 18.20 -10.06 -31.28
N LYS A 460 18.22 -9.04 -32.15
CA LYS A 460 19.35 -8.12 -32.32
C LYS A 460 18.83 -6.68 -32.36
N THR A 461 19.30 -5.85 -31.45
CA THR A 461 19.55 -4.44 -31.76
C THR A 461 20.63 -4.38 -32.83
N ILE A 462 20.22 -4.37 -34.10
CA ILE A 462 21.12 -4.00 -35.19
C ILE A 462 21.43 -2.52 -35.01
N ASN A 463 22.53 -2.24 -34.32
CA ASN A 463 23.23 -0.97 -34.44
C ASN A 463 23.61 -0.83 -35.92
N LYS A 464 22.80 -0.09 -36.68
CA LYS A 464 23.29 0.53 -37.92
C LYS A 464 24.49 1.36 -37.49
N GLN A 465 25.69 0.90 -37.86
CA GLN A 465 26.88 1.71 -37.72
C GLN A 465 26.60 3.03 -38.45
N ASN A 466 26.81 4.15 -37.75
CA ASN A 466 26.85 5.45 -38.39
C ASN A 466 28.13 5.53 -39.22
N ASN A 467 28.11 4.89 -40.38
CA ASN A 467 29.06 5.15 -41.45
C ASN A 467 28.83 6.60 -41.89
N GLY A 468 29.64 7.49 -41.34
CA GLY A 468 29.63 8.91 -41.70
C GLY A 468 29.96 9.11 -43.18
N LYS A 469 29.58 10.28 -43.70
CA LYS A 469 29.51 10.65 -45.12
C LYS A 469 28.26 10.06 -45.82
N TYR A 470 27.22 10.88 -45.96
CA TYR A 470 26.95 11.61 -47.20
C TYR A 470 26.16 12.90 -46.87
N PRO A 471 26.20 13.95 -47.72
CA PRO A 471 25.74 15.27 -47.34
C PRO A 471 24.23 15.48 -47.48
N PHE A 472 23.77 16.52 -46.78
CA PHE A 472 22.45 17.12 -46.80
C PHE A 472 21.98 17.47 -48.23
N GLN A 473 21.03 16.72 -48.81
CA GLN A 473 20.04 17.24 -49.78
C GLN A 473 18.95 16.23 -50.16
N LYS A 474 17.75 16.40 -49.59
CA LYS A 474 16.46 16.45 -50.32
C LYS A 474 15.35 16.96 -49.38
N LYS A 475 14.66 18.03 -49.77
CA LYS A 475 13.47 18.55 -49.09
C LYS A 475 12.21 17.76 -49.56
N VAL A 476 11.06 18.10 -48.95
CA VAL A 476 9.69 17.58 -49.19
C VAL A 476 9.31 16.35 -48.35
N SER A 477 8.03 16.29 -47.96
CA SER A 477 7.36 15.25 -47.15
C SER A 477 7.64 15.23 -45.64
N MET A 478 7.20 16.30 -44.96
CA MET A 478 6.50 16.14 -43.68
C MET A 478 5.58 17.34 -43.40
N LEU A 479 6.09 18.57 -43.59
CA LEU A 479 5.34 19.81 -43.39
C LEU A 479 4.05 19.88 -44.24
N SER A 480 4.11 19.33 -45.45
CA SER A 480 3.00 19.26 -46.41
C SER A 480 1.85 18.33 -45.99
N ILE A 481 2.04 17.47 -44.99
CA ILE A 481 0.96 16.64 -44.41
C ILE A 481 0.29 17.38 -43.25
N LEU A 482 1.02 18.23 -42.53
CA LEU A 482 0.47 19.02 -41.42
C LEU A 482 -0.42 20.17 -41.90
N VAL A 483 -0.06 20.81 -43.02
CA VAL A 483 -0.72 22.04 -43.52
C VAL A 483 -2.12 21.78 -44.11
N LEU A 484 -2.39 20.59 -44.65
CA LEU A 484 -3.63 20.32 -45.37
C LEU A 484 -4.89 20.25 -44.47
N SER A 485 -4.70 20.02 -43.16
CA SER A 485 -5.77 19.77 -42.19
C SER A 485 -6.41 21.04 -41.58
N ILE A 486 -5.95 22.24 -41.96
CA ILE A 486 -6.09 23.46 -41.14
C ILE A 486 -7.18 24.43 -41.66
N VAL A 487 -7.56 24.34 -42.95
CA VAL A 487 -8.02 25.51 -43.72
C VAL A 487 -9.55 25.71 -43.77
N VAL A 488 -10.37 24.83 -43.18
CA VAL A 488 -11.75 24.60 -43.67
C VAL A 488 -12.87 25.52 -43.10
N LEU A 489 -12.70 26.19 -41.96
CA LEU A 489 -13.79 26.84 -41.19
C LEU A 489 -13.40 28.31 -40.78
N THR A 490 -14.21 29.42 -40.94
CA THR A 490 -13.76 30.90 -40.88
C THR A 490 -14.37 32.30 -40.21
N ALA A 491 -15.26 32.88 -39.27
CA ALA A 491 -16.41 32.96 -38.17
C ALA A 491 -18.07 32.54 -38.34
N CYS A 492 -19.33 33.01 -38.86
CA CYS A 492 -20.28 34.18 -39.37
C CYS A 492 -21.73 34.37 -38.71
N GLY A 493 -22.22 35.19 -37.71
CA GLY A 493 -21.88 36.23 -36.65
C GLY A 493 -23.20 36.86 -36.02
N ASN A 494 -23.34 37.68 -34.93
CA ASN A 494 -22.55 38.24 -33.79
C ASN A 494 -23.40 39.10 -32.75
N SER A 495 -23.17 39.02 -31.41
CA SER A 495 -23.45 40.00 -30.29
C SER A 495 -24.86 40.42 -29.70
N GLU A 496 -24.83 40.81 -28.39
CA GLU A 496 -25.53 41.90 -27.59
C GLU A 496 -27.02 42.33 -27.81
N LYS A 497 -27.83 42.80 -26.81
CA LYS A 497 -27.82 42.80 -25.31
C LYS A 497 -29.27 42.94 -24.68
N SER A 498 -29.67 42.30 -23.55
CA SER A 498 -30.16 42.99 -22.30
C SER A 498 -30.53 42.14 -21.00
N ALA A 499 -30.66 42.80 -19.81
CA ALA A 499 -30.51 42.29 -18.38
C ALA A 499 -31.78 42.25 -17.44
N GLU A 500 -31.79 42.29 -16.07
CA GLU A 500 -30.78 42.57 -14.99
C GLU A 500 -31.14 42.09 -13.53
N ASN A 501 -30.12 42.09 -12.63
CA ASN A 501 -30.10 42.24 -11.13
C ASN A 501 -30.79 41.21 -10.17
N LYS A 502 -30.11 40.69 -9.13
CA LYS A 502 -29.87 41.21 -7.72
C LYS A 502 -31.18 41.36 -6.89
N GLN A 503 -31.27 41.11 -5.57
CA GLN A 503 -30.35 40.73 -4.46
C GLN A 503 -31.23 40.12 -3.30
N LYS A 504 -30.83 39.74 -2.05
CA LYS A 504 -29.61 39.78 -1.20
C LYS A 504 -29.75 38.76 -0.03
N GLU A 505 -28.64 38.14 0.43
CA GLU A 505 -28.34 37.65 1.82
C GLU A 505 -29.33 36.73 2.60
N GLN A 506 -29.01 36.17 3.79
CA GLN A 506 -27.81 35.46 4.32
C GLN A 506 -28.10 35.04 5.79
N LEU A 507 -28.11 33.74 6.10
CA LEU A 507 -28.00 33.08 7.43
C LEU A 507 -28.02 31.56 7.10
N TYR A 508 -27.19 30.66 7.62
CA TYR A 508 -26.32 30.66 8.80
C TYR A 508 -24.89 30.17 8.47
N SER A 509 -23.89 30.80 9.07
CA SER A 509 -22.82 30.08 9.77
C SER A 509 -23.29 29.83 11.22
N GLU A 510 -22.75 28.93 12.04
CA GLU A 510 -21.39 28.37 12.10
C GLU A 510 -21.43 26.91 12.60
N GLN A 511 -20.52 26.07 12.10
CA GLN A 511 -19.72 25.10 12.89
C GLN A 511 -18.73 24.37 11.97
N GLU A 512 -17.50 24.89 11.87
CA GLU A 512 -16.34 24.19 11.33
C GLU A 512 -15.29 24.00 12.44
N GLY A 513 -14.65 22.83 12.45
CA GLY A 513 -13.62 22.42 13.41
C GLY A 513 -13.52 20.89 13.41
N GLU A 514 -12.36 20.25 13.36
CA GLU A 514 -10.97 20.77 13.32
C GLU A 514 -10.13 20.04 12.25
N LEU A 515 -8.86 20.41 12.11
CA LEU A 515 -7.88 19.77 11.23
C LEU A 515 -6.96 18.87 12.07
N GLU A 516 -6.95 17.56 11.81
CA GLU A 516 -6.07 16.63 12.53
C GLU A 516 -4.59 16.81 12.14
N GLU A 517 -3.74 16.89 13.15
CA GLU A 517 -2.28 16.93 13.01
C GLU A 517 -1.69 15.52 12.74
N THR A 518 -0.42 15.46 12.32
CA THR A 518 0.30 14.19 12.23
C THR A 518 0.72 13.70 13.61
N SER A 519 -0.11 12.86 14.23
CA SER A 519 0.25 12.14 15.46
C SER A 519 1.51 11.28 15.25
N ASP A 520 2.50 11.47 16.11
CA ASP A 520 3.77 10.74 16.12
C ASP A 520 3.77 9.63 17.19
N LYS A 521 2.57 9.15 17.58
CA LYS A 521 2.33 8.10 18.58
C LYS A 521 1.83 6.79 17.95
N LEU A 522 1.95 5.69 18.69
CA LEU A 522 1.38 4.40 18.30
C LEU A 522 -0.09 4.29 18.68
N GLU A 523 -0.96 4.59 17.72
CA GLU A 523 -2.41 4.41 17.85
C GLU A 523 -2.86 3.08 17.22
N ASP A 524 -3.59 2.28 17.98
CA ASP A 524 -4.06 0.92 17.66
C ASP A 524 -5.59 0.90 17.70
N ASP A 525 -6.25 0.30 16.70
CA ASP A 525 -7.72 0.33 16.62
C ASP A 525 -8.36 -0.62 17.63
N LYS A 526 -8.62 -0.11 18.84
CA LYS A 526 -9.17 -0.90 19.94
C LYS A 526 -10.57 -1.48 19.67
N ARG A 527 -11.29 -0.98 18.66
CA ARG A 527 -12.61 -1.50 18.23
C ARG A 527 -12.52 -2.84 17.51
N LEU A 528 -11.32 -3.30 17.17
CA LEU A 528 -11.09 -4.64 16.64
C LEU A 528 -11.42 -5.71 17.68
N TYR A 529 -11.03 -5.47 18.93
CA TYR A 529 -11.18 -6.42 20.04
C TYR A 529 -12.60 -6.45 20.62
N GLU A 530 -13.41 -5.41 20.38
CA GLU A 530 -14.87 -5.40 20.67
C GLU A 530 -15.65 -6.52 19.96
N ARG A 531 -15.01 -7.26 19.03
CA ARG A 531 -15.57 -8.39 18.28
C ARG A 531 -15.03 -9.75 18.73
N ASP A 532 -14.00 -9.79 19.57
CA ASP A 532 -13.37 -11.04 19.98
C ASP A 532 -14.16 -11.64 21.16
N GLU A 533 -14.75 -12.82 20.94
CA GLU A 533 -15.55 -13.54 21.93
C GLU A 533 -14.64 -14.43 22.80
N ASP A 534 -14.06 -13.89 23.87
CA ASP A 534 -13.04 -14.56 24.70
C ASP A 534 -13.43 -15.95 25.22
N GLY A 535 -14.67 -16.09 25.69
CA GLY A 535 -15.28 -17.35 26.12
C GLY A 535 -15.80 -18.24 24.98
N SER A 536 -15.35 -18.05 23.74
CA SER A 536 -15.78 -18.84 22.58
C SER A 536 -14.70 -19.77 22.03
N ILE A 537 -15.17 -20.82 21.35
CA ILE A 537 -14.33 -21.72 20.56
C ILE A 537 -14.89 -21.83 19.13
N LYS A 538 -14.01 -21.99 18.13
CA LYS A 538 -14.42 -22.29 16.74
C LYS A 538 -13.88 -23.66 16.34
N SER A 539 -14.73 -24.53 15.80
CA SER A 539 -14.33 -25.86 15.34
C SER A 539 -13.79 -25.80 13.92
N ILE A 540 -12.49 -26.04 13.75
CA ILE A 540 -11.79 -26.01 12.46
C ILE A 540 -11.54 -27.44 11.99
N TYR A 541 -11.89 -27.68 10.72
CA TYR A 541 -11.76 -28.95 10.03
C TYR A 541 -10.77 -28.81 8.89
N ILE A 542 -9.75 -29.66 8.89
CA ILE A 542 -8.71 -29.71 7.86
C ILE A 542 -8.78 -31.05 7.14
N THR A 543 -9.06 -31.06 5.84
CA THR A 543 -8.81 -32.23 4.99
C THR A 543 -7.48 -32.04 4.28
N VAL A 544 -6.50 -32.92 4.55
CA VAL A 544 -5.21 -32.96 3.86
C VAL A 544 -5.38 -33.70 2.54
N LEU A 545 -4.87 -33.13 1.44
CA LEU A 545 -5.06 -33.67 0.09
C LEU A 545 -3.74 -34.25 -0.48
N PRO A 546 -3.79 -35.36 -1.24
CA PRO A 546 -2.61 -35.94 -1.89
C PRO A 546 -2.10 -35.04 -3.03
N GLU A 547 -0.89 -34.49 -2.89
CA GLU A 547 -0.21 -33.74 -3.95
C GLU A 547 0.37 -34.71 -5.02
N LYS A 548 -0.04 -34.56 -6.29
CA LYS A 548 0.31 -35.51 -7.37
C LYS A 548 1.79 -35.60 -7.75
N ASN A 549 2.61 -34.65 -7.28
CA ASN A 549 3.99 -34.43 -7.73
C ASN A 549 5.00 -34.39 -6.57
N LYS A 550 4.64 -34.84 -5.36
CA LYS A 550 5.48 -34.67 -4.17
C LYS A 550 5.31 -35.79 -3.15
N ASP A 551 6.41 -36.44 -2.78
CA ASP A 551 6.47 -37.49 -1.76
C ASP A 551 6.45 -36.89 -0.34
N LEU A 552 5.37 -36.17 -0.02
CA LEU A 552 5.12 -35.61 1.31
C LEU A 552 3.68 -35.94 1.73
N ASP A 553 3.55 -36.67 2.82
CA ASP A 553 2.31 -37.02 3.49
C ASP A 553 2.15 -36.22 4.80
N TRP A 554 0.99 -36.34 5.45
CA TRP A 554 0.75 -35.66 6.74
C TRP A 554 1.74 -36.13 7.83
N TYR A 555 2.10 -37.41 7.82
CA TYR A 555 3.05 -38.05 8.74
C TYR A 555 4.49 -37.53 8.58
N GLY A 556 4.91 -37.26 7.34
CA GLY A 556 6.19 -36.68 6.96
C GLY A 556 6.26 -35.19 7.25
N LEU A 557 5.21 -34.42 6.92
CA LEU A 557 5.10 -33.00 7.33
C LEU A 557 5.27 -32.88 8.85
N ASN A 558 4.63 -33.75 9.63
CA ASN A 558 4.74 -33.82 11.08
C ASN A 558 6.12 -34.27 11.63
N ARG A 559 7.14 -34.47 10.78
CA ARG A 559 8.52 -34.75 11.20
C ARG A 559 9.53 -33.65 10.84
N ILE A 560 9.10 -32.56 10.22
CA ILE A 560 9.99 -31.50 9.75
C ILE A 560 10.45 -30.59 10.90
N THR A 561 11.61 -30.94 11.47
CA THR A 561 12.32 -30.17 12.50
C THR A 561 13.08 -28.98 11.93
N GLU A 562 13.42 -28.95 10.64
CA GLU A 562 14.17 -27.85 10.03
C GLU A 562 13.39 -26.52 10.08
N ARG A 563 13.97 -25.50 10.73
CA ARG A 563 13.36 -24.17 10.88
C ARG A 563 12.91 -23.54 9.56
N TYR A 564 13.73 -23.67 8.52
CA TYR A 564 13.59 -22.97 7.25
C TYR A 564 13.09 -23.84 6.08
N SER A 565 12.62 -25.08 6.35
CA SER A 565 12.02 -25.91 5.31
C SER A 565 10.83 -25.19 4.65
N ASP A 566 10.79 -25.27 3.32
CA ASP A 566 9.74 -24.74 2.45
C ASP A 566 8.62 -25.77 2.21
N ASP A 567 8.44 -26.71 3.13
CA ASP A 567 7.46 -27.80 3.01
C ASP A 567 6.09 -27.46 3.58
N LYS A 568 5.09 -27.87 2.80
CA LYS A 568 3.69 -27.45 2.87
C LYS A 568 2.86 -28.48 2.11
N LEU A 569 1.63 -28.69 2.55
CA LEU A 569 0.63 -29.55 1.89
C LEU A 569 -0.60 -28.74 1.51
N ASP A 570 -1.23 -29.10 0.40
CA ASP A 570 -2.56 -28.63 0.02
C ASP A 570 -3.65 -29.19 0.94
N ILE A 571 -4.53 -28.31 1.41
CA ILE A 571 -5.63 -28.65 2.31
C ILE A 571 -6.94 -27.97 1.92
N ILE A 572 -8.03 -28.56 2.40
CA ILE A 572 -9.32 -27.90 2.57
C ILE A 572 -9.40 -27.45 4.04
N PHE A 573 -9.40 -26.14 4.27
CA PHE A 573 -9.67 -25.52 5.56
C PHE A 573 -11.13 -25.09 5.63
N ALA A 574 -11.86 -25.55 6.63
CA ALA A 574 -13.27 -25.23 6.82
C ALA A 574 -13.66 -25.12 8.31
N GLU A 575 -14.81 -24.52 8.58
CA GLU A 575 -15.39 -24.37 9.92
C GLU A 575 -16.67 -25.22 10.06
N GLY A 576 -16.88 -25.82 11.23
CA GLY A 576 -17.91 -26.83 11.44
C GLY A 576 -18.65 -26.75 12.78
N THR A 577 -19.01 -27.91 13.33
CA THR A 577 -19.59 -28.06 14.68
C THR A 577 -18.59 -28.67 15.66
N GLU A 578 -18.81 -28.46 16.95
CA GLU A 578 -17.99 -29.04 18.05
C GLU A 578 -18.18 -30.57 18.21
N ASN A 579 -19.15 -31.16 17.51
CA ASN A 579 -19.50 -32.57 17.65
C ASN A 579 -18.61 -33.52 16.81
N GLY A 580 -17.52 -33.04 16.21
CA GLY A 580 -16.64 -33.83 15.34
C GLY A 580 -17.25 -34.31 14.00
N VAL A 581 -18.46 -33.86 13.66
CA VAL A 581 -19.24 -34.38 12.52
C VAL A 581 -18.72 -33.90 11.16
N GLY A 582 -18.03 -32.75 11.12
CA GLY A 582 -17.50 -32.15 9.89
C GLY A 582 -17.79 -30.65 9.74
N PRO A 583 -17.39 -30.07 8.59
CA PRO A 583 -17.78 -28.72 8.17
C PRO A 583 -19.30 -28.50 8.18
N LYS A 584 -19.74 -27.26 8.46
CA LYS A 584 -21.16 -26.91 8.62
C LYS A 584 -21.64 -26.00 7.48
N LYS A 585 -22.81 -26.29 6.89
CA LYS A 585 -23.39 -25.45 5.83
C LYS A 585 -23.55 -23.99 6.29
N GLY A 586 -23.07 -23.06 5.46
CA GLY A 586 -23.05 -21.63 5.76
C GLY A 586 -21.89 -21.16 6.64
N LYS A 587 -20.94 -22.03 7.00
CA LYS A 587 -19.66 -21.67 7.61
C LYS A 587 -18.54 -21.64 6.56
N PHE A 588 -17.41 -21.02 6.93
CA PHE A 588 -16.27 -20.86 6.03
C PHE A 588 -15.79 -22.20 5.47
N GLY A 589 -15.47 -22.24 4.17
CA GLY A 589 -14.88 -23.42 3.52
C GLY A 589 -15.81 -24.63 3.32
N TYR A 590 -17.09 -24.57 3.74
CA TYR A 590 -18.00 -25.72 3.67
C TYR A 590 -18.17 -26.31 2.27
N ASP A 591 -18.46 -25.48 1.27
CA ASP A 591 -18.66 -25.90 -0.13
C ASP A 591 -17.33 -26.03 -0.92
N SER A 592 -16.19 -26.26 -0.23
CA SER A 592 -14.88 -26.44 -0.89
C SER A 592 -14.61 -27.91 -1.21
N GLU A 593 -14.59 -28.27 -2.49
CA GLU A 593 -14.21 -29.61 -2.97
C GLU A 593 -12.71 -29.70 -3.36
N GLU A 594 -12.08 -28.56 -3.67
CA GLU A 594 -10.65 -28.45 -4.00
C GLU A 594 -9.85 -27.77 -2.87
N ALA A 595 -8.51 -27.87 -2.95
CA ALA A 595 -7.59 -27.19 -2.05
C ALA A 595 -7.89 -25.68 -1.96
N ASN A 596 -8.14 -25.19 -0.75
CA ASN A 596 -8.45 -23.78 -0.48
C ASN A 596 -7.35 -23.08 0.35
N ALA A 597 -6.38 -23.83 0.88
CA ALA A 597 -5.23 -23.32 1.60
C ALA A 597 -4.01 -24.27 1.50
N LYS A 598 -2.82 -23.77 1.86
CA LYS A 598 -1.67 -24.63 2.20
C LYS A 598 -1.38 -24.58 3.70
N ILE A 599 -1.05 -25.73 4.29
CA ILE A 599 -0.59 -25.87 5.68
C ILE A 599 0.92 -26.14 5.74
N SER A 600 1.58 -25.62 6.76
CA SER A 600 2.97 -25.92 7.13
C SER A 600 3.15 -25.93 8.66
N ILE A 601 4.25 -26.47 9.18
CA ILE A 601 4.59 -26.33 10.60
C ILE A 601 5.05 -24.88 10.90
N ARG A 602 4.72 -24.36 12.09
CA ARG A 602 5.25 -23.08 12.63
C ARG A 602 6.04 -23.25 13.93
N GLY A 603 6.82 -22.22 14.25
CA GLY A 603 7.69 -22.18 15.42
C GLY A 603 9.13 -22.61 15.11
N ASN A 604 9.98 -22.55 16.14
CA ASN A 604 11.35 -23.07 16.10
C ASN A 604 11.45 -24.31 17.00
N SER A 605 11.48 -24.12 18.33
CA SER A 605 11.37 -25.19 19.34
C SER A 605 10.15 -26.08 19.14
N ALA A 606 8.98 -25.48 18.90
CA ALA A 606 7.71 -26.18 18.66
C ALA A 606 7.69 -27.12 17.44
N ARG A 607 8.73 -27.12 16.59
CA ARG A 607 8.89 -28.14 15.53
C ARG A 607 9.28 -29.51 16.10
N SER A 608 9.99 -29.56 17.22
CA SER A 608 10.40 -30.80 17.89
C SER A 608 9.32 -31.39 18.79
N ALA A 609 8.30 -30.61 19.16
CA ALA A 609 7.19 -31.02 20.00
C ALA A 609 6.42 -32.26 19.49
N ALA A 610 5.85 -33.06 20.39
CA ALA A 610 5.04 -34.23 20.04
C ALA A 610 3.71 -33.86 19.33
N GLN A 611 3.13 -32.70 19.67
CA GLN A 611 1.99 -32.11 18.99
C GLN A 611 2.44 -30.79 18.33
N LYS A 612 2.29 -30.67 17.01
CA LYS A 612 2.80 -29.51 16.26
C LYS A 612 1.87 -28.30 16.36
N SER A 613 2.46 -27.13 16.17
CA SER A 613 1.74 -25.90 15.81
C SER A 613 1.79 -25.71 14.29
N TYR A 614 0.70 -25.20 13.70
CA TYR A 614 0.55 -25.08 12.25
C TYR A 614 0.40 -23.62 11.80
N LYS A 615 0.85 -23.34 10.58
CA LYS A 615 0.60 -22.09 9.87
C LYS A 615 -0.12 -22.42 8.57
N ILE A 616 -1.31 -21.86 8.44
CA ILE A 616 -2.22 -22.10 7.32
C ILE A 616 -2.30 -20.81 6.51
N LYS A 617 -2.13 -20.91 5.20
CA LYS A 617 -2.23 -19.77 4.28
C LYS A 617 -3.36 -20.02 3.28
N LEU A 618 -4.46 -19.30 3.44
CA LEU A 618 -5.61 -19.35 2.54
C LEU A 618 -5.24 -18.85 1.14
N PHE A 619 -5.72 -19.54 0.12
CA PHE A 619 -5.64 -19.09 -1.27
C PHE A 619 -6.54 -17.90 -1.52
N ASP A 620 -6.22 -17.09 -2.53
CA ASP A 620 -7.02 -15.92 -2.90
C ASP A 620 -8.48 -16.30 -3.23
N SER A 621 -8.68 -17.50 -3.81
CA SER A 621 -9.99 -18.09 -4.12
C SER A 621 -10.85 -18.42 -2.90
N ALA A 622 -10.23 -18.66 -1.73
CA ALA A 622 -10.94 -19.01 -0.51
C ALA A 622 -11.54 -17.79 0.23
N GLY A 623 -11.23 -16.57 -0.19
CA GLY A 623 -11.58 -15.37 0.57
C GLY A 623 -10.64 -15.16 1.77
N LEU A 624 -11.22 -14.87 2.94
CA LEU A 624 -10.53 -14.59 4.21
C LEU A 624 -11.33 -15.19 5.38
N TRP A 625 -10.67 -15.74 6.39
CA TRP A 625 -11.31 -16.22 7.62
C TRP A 625 -11.01 -15.25 8.77
N GLN A 626 -12.04 -14.70 9.42
CA GLN A 626 -11.93 -13.60 10.39
C GLN A 626 -11.08 -12.40 9.88
N GLU A 627 -11.28 -12.04 8.60
CA GLU A 627 -10.46 -11.10 7.81
C GLU A 627 -8.99 -11.50 7.56
N GLN A 628 -8.53 -12.63 8.08
CA GLN A 628 -7.13 -13.08 7.99
C GLN A 628 -6.91 -14.01 6.79
N ARG A 629 -5.74 -13.89 6.14
CA ARG A 629 -5.25 -14.82 5.09
C ARG A 629 -4.23 -15.84 5.61
N THR A 630 -3.58 -15.54 6.74
CA THR A 630 -2.57 -16.39 7.37
C THR A 630 -3.01 -16.66 8.79
N ILE A 631 -3.40 -17.91 9.06
CA ILE A 631 -3.91 -18.37 10.35
C ILE A 631 -2.76 -19.13 11.03
N ASN A 632 -2.28 -18.64 12.17
CA ASN A 632 -1.42 -19.42 13.06
C ASN A 632 -2.30 -20.22 14.02
N LEU A 633 -2.17 -21.54 14.06
CA LEU A 633 -2.75 -22.39 15.09
C LEU A 633 -1.62 -22.88 16.01
N ASN A 634 -1.63 -22.41 17.25
CA ASN A 634 -0.62 -22.70 18.25
C ASN A 634 -1.12 -23.78 19.21
N LYS A 635 -0.30 -24.81 19.47
CA LYS A 635 -0.66 -25.89 20.42
C LYS A 635 -0.27 -25.57 21.87
N HIS A 636 0.72 -24.70 22.08
CA HIS A 636 1.22 -24.31 23.40
C HIS A 636 1.50 -25.52 24.33
N ILE A 637 2.23 -26.51 23.79
CA ILE A 637 2.41 -27.83 24.42
C ILE A 637 3.08 -27.75 25.80
N ASP A 638 4.04 -26.82 25.97
CA ASP A 638 4.80 -26.63 27.19
C ASP A 638 4.06 -25.79 28.24
N ASP A 639 3.03 -25.03 27.83
CA ASP A 639 2.09 -24.34 28.73
C ASP A 639 0.99 -25.31 29.20
N PRO A 640 1.02 -25.79 30.45
CA PRO A 640 -0.02 -26.67 30.97
C PRO A 640 -1.38 -25.99 31.16
N SER A 641 -1.45 -24.65 31.10
CA SER A 641 -2.71 -23.90 31.18
C SER A 641 -3.41 -23.77 29.82
N ARG A 642 -2.66 -23.88 28.72
CA ARG A 642 -3.06 -23.60 27.32
C ARG A 642 -3.57 -22.18 27.06
N ILE A 643 -3.51 -21.27 28.03
CA ILE A 643 -4.11 -19.92 27.93
C ILE A 643 -3.10 -18.77 27.92
N ARG A 644 -1.83 -18.99 28.31
CA ARG A 644 -0.87 -17.89 28.62
C ARG A 644 -0.75 -16.85 27.51
N ASN A 645 -0.70 -17.29 26.26
CA ASN A 645 -0.55 -16.40 25.10
C ASN A 645 -1.83 -15.58 24.82
N LYS A 646 -3.01 -16.21 24.87
CA LYS A 646 -4.30 -15.51 24.73
C LYS A 646 -4.46 -14.48 25.86
N LEU A 647 -4.28 -14.92 27.11
CA LEU A 647 -4.29 -14.06 28.29
C LEU A 647 -3.37 -12.83 28.15
N SER A 648 -2.14 -13.00 27.65
CA SER A 648 -1.26 -11.86 27.41
C SER A 648 -1.82 -10.87 26.39
N PHE A 649 -2.34 -11.32 25.25
CA PHE A 649 -2.87 -10.42 24.24
C PHE A 649 -4.20 -9.76 24.68
N ASP A 650 -5.15 -10.51 25.23
CA ASP A 650 -6.43 -9.96 25.68
C ASP A 650 -6.25 -8.88 26.78
N MET A 651 -5.26 -9.07 27.67
CA MET A 651 -4.90 -8.08 28.69
C MET A 651 -4.23 -6.81 28.10
N MET A 652 -3.60 -6.90 26.90
CA MET A 652 -2.99 -5.74 26.23
C MET A 652 -3.97 -4.88 25.43
N GLU A 653 -5.16 -5.39 25.09
CA GLU A 653 -6.17 -4.66 24.30
C GLU A 653 -6.48 -3.30 24.90
N LYS A 654 -6.73 -3.27 26.22
CA LYS A 654 -7.17 -2.11 26.99
C LYS A 654 -6.01 -1.19 27.42
N ILE A 655 -4.80 -1.38 26.85
CA ILE A 655 -3.59 -0.61 27.15
C ILE A 655 -3.27 0.34 25.96
N PRO A 656 -3.05 1.64 26.20
CA PRO A 656 -2.65 2.59 25.16
C PRO A 656 -1.18 2.37 24.75
N ASN A 657 -0.75 3.01 23.65
CA ASN A 657 0.65 3.01 23.19
C ASN A 657 1.24 1.63 22.84
N ILE A 658 0.41 0.58 22.76
CA ILE A 658 0.80 -0.77 22.34
C ILE A 658 -0.32 -1.44 21.54
N THR A 659 0.05 -2.20 20.50
CA THR A 659 -0.88 -3.08 19.76
C THR A 659 -1.06 -4.40 20.48
N SER A 660 -2.27 -4.95 20.48
CA SER A 660 -2.47 -6.38 20.74
C SER A 660 -2.64 -7.18 19.44
N LEU A 661 -2.79 -8.49 19.54
CA LEU A 661 -3.10 -9.41 18.44
C LEU A 661 -4.45 -10.07 18.73
N ARG A 662 -5.36 -10.13 17.75
CA ARG A 662 -6.62 -10.87 17.91
C ARG A 662 -6.36 -12.35 18.15
N THR A 663 -7.07 -12.97 19.11
CA THR A 663 -6.87 -14.37 19.49
C THR A 663 -8.16 -15.14 19.75
N GLN A 664 -8.19 -16.42 19.35
CA GLN A 664 -9.40 -17.24 19.33
C GLN A 664 -9.08 -18.69 19.70
N PHE A 665 -9.79 -19.30 20.65
CA PHE A 665 -9.68 -20.74 20.87
C PHE A 665 -10.24 -21.53 19.68
N VAL A 666 -9.54 -22.59 19.28
CA VAL A 666 -9.87 -23.46 18.16
C VAL A 666 -9.86 -24.91 18.60
N HIS A 667 -10.93 -25.65 18.29
CA HIS A 667 -10.92 -27.11 18.33
C HIS A 667 -10.50 -27.59 16.94
N LEU A 668 -9.35 -28.25 16.83
CA LEU A 668 -8.84 -28.73 15.54
C LEU A 668 -9.22 -30.19 15.28
N TYR A 669 -9.80 -30.43 14.11
CA TYR A 669 -10.04 -31.74 13.53
C TYR A 669 -9.26 -31.90 12.22
N VAL A 670 -8.59 -33.05 12.03
CA VAL A 670 -7.82 -33.35 10.81
C VAL A 670 -8.27 -34.67 10.19
N LYS A 671 -8.51 -34.66 8.87
CA LYS A 671 -8.72 -35.85 8.04
C LYS A 671 -7.57 -35.93 7.04
N ASP A 672 -6.87 -37.05 6.98
CA ASP A 672 -5.74 -37.24 6.07
C ASP A 672 -6.13 -38.14 4.89
N LEU A 673 -6.05 -37.62 3.66
CA LEU A 673 -6.23 -38.39 2.44
C LEU A 673 -4.89 -38.73 1.73
N THR A 674 -3.74 -38.41 2.34
CA THR A 674 -2.42 -38.70 1.77
C THR A 674 -2.00 -40.17 1.95
N ASP A 675 -2.40 -40.81 3.05
CA ASP A 675 -2.02 -42.20 3.37
C ASP A 675 -2.95 -43.28 2.75
N GLY A 676 -4.12 -42.87 2.25
CA GLY A 676 -5.14 -43.74 1.66
C GLY A 676 -6.02 -44.53 2.66
N ASN A 677 -5.75 -44.45 3.97
CA ASN A 677 -6.46 -45.22 5.01
C ASN A 677 -7.45 -44.34 5.81
N SER A 678 -7.10 -43.07 6.11
CA SER A 678 -7.89 -42.27 7.08
C SER A 678 -9.05 -41.49 6.45
N ASN A 679 -10.21 -42.14 6.32
CA ASN A 679 -11.40 -41.50 5.76
C ASN A 679 -12.25 -40.65 6.75
N LYS A 680 -11.79 -40.48 8.00
CA LYS A 680 -12.52 -39.78 9.08
C LYS A 680 -11.74 -38.55 9.58
N TYR A 681 -12.43 -37.66 10.28
CA TYR A 681 -11.78 -36.62 11.05
C TYR A 681 -11.31 -37.18 12.41
N GLU A 682 -10.04 -36.96 12.71
CA GLU A 682 -9.40 -37.22 14.00
C GLU A 682 -9.39 -35.93 14.84
N ASP A 683 -9.53 -36.08 16.15
CA ASP A 683 -9.49 -34.98 17.12
C ASP A 683 -8.04 -34.62 17.48
N TYR A 684 -7.60 -33.40 17.17
CA TYR A 684 -6.28 -32.86 17.50
C TYR A 684 -6.33 -31.93 18.74
N GLY A 685 -7.52 -31.73 19.29
CA GLY A 685 -7.79 -31.01 20.53
C GLY A 685 -7.71 -29.49 20.42
N LEU A 686 -7.39 -28.84 21.53
CA LEU A 686 -7.39 -27.39 21.68
C LEU A 686 -6.16 -26.74 21.05
N TYR A 687 -6.37 -25.64 20.34
CA TYR A 687 -5.35 -24.74 19.82
C TYR A 687 -5.74 -23.30 20.14
N THR A 688 -4.76 -22.41 20.24
CA THR A 688 -5.00 -20.96 20.21
C THR A 688 -4.67 -20.43 18.83
N GLN A 689 -5.63 -19.80 18.17
CA GLN A 689 -5.39 -19.01 16.97
C GLN A 689 -4.84 -17.63 17.37
N ILE A 690 -3.77 -17.19 16.71
CA ILE A 690 -3.18 -15.85 16.94
C ILE A 690 -2.96 -15.16 15.61
N GLU A 691 -3.35 -13.88 15.51
CA GLU A 691 -3.14 -13.08 14.31
C GLU A 691 -1.65 -13.04 13.92
N GLN A 692 -1.39 -12.95 12.61
CA GLN A 692 -0.05 -12.81 12.06
C GLN A 692 0.27 -11.33 11.81
N PRO A 693 1.22 -10.70 12.52
CA PRO A 693 1.76 -9.41 12.11
C PRO A 693 2.34 -9.49 10.69
N ASN A 694 1.72 -8.71 9.79
CA ASN A 694 1.99 -8.59 8.36
C ASN A 694 1.23 -7.38 7.80
N LYS A 695 1.30 -7.12 6.49
CA LYS A 695 0.65 -5.96 5.84
C LYS A 695 -0.89 -5.90 5.95
N LYS A 696 -1.59 -7.03 6.18
CA LYS A 696 -3.03 -7.04 6.50
C LYS A 696 -3.30 -6.72 7.97
N PHE A 697 -2.52 -7.26 8.91
CA PHE A 697 -2.57 -6.85 10.32
C PHE A 697 -2.37 -5.34 10.45
N LEU A 698 -1.28 -4.79 9.89
CA LEU A 698 -1.02 -3.34 9.94
C LEU A 698 -2.22 -2.53 9.41
N ARG A 699 -2.72 -2.86 8.21
CA ARG A 699 -3.93 -2.22 7.65
C ARG A 699 -5.17 -2.33 8.55
N THR A 700 -5.39 -3.48 9.18
CA THR A 700 -6.56 -3.72 10.03
C THR A 700 -6.47 -2.91 11.32
N HIS A 701 -5.29 -2.84 11.93
CA HIS A 701 -4.99 -2.02 13.12
C HIS A 701 -4.75 -0.52 12.77
N LEU A 702 -5.20 -0.07 11.59
CA LEU A 702 -5.03 1.28 11.03
C LEU A 702 -3.58 1.80 10.81
N LEU A 703 -2.57 0.99 11.15
CA LEU A 703 -1.14 1.21 10.90
C LEU A 703 -0.77 1.17 9.41
N ASP A 704 0.38 1.76 9.03
CA ASP A 704 0.82 1.84 7.63
C ASP A 704 1.20 0.46 7.07
N PRO A 705 0.47 -0.11 6.09
CA PRO A 705 0.77 -1.43 5.53
C PRO A 705 2.02 -1.46 4.63
N ASN A 706 2.65 -0.31 4.36
CA ASN A 706 3.90 -0.19 3.62
C ASN A 706 5.12 0.08 4.53
N ALA A 707 4.90 0.21 5.83
CA ALA A 707 5.91 0.44 6.86
C ALA A 707 7.12 -0.49 6.79
N TYR A 708 8.22 -0.07 7.40
CA TYR A 708 9.23 -1.01 7.86
C TYR A 708 8.61 -1.93 8.92
N LEU A 709 8.75 -3.24 8.74
CA LEU A 709 8.29 -4.23 9.71
C LEU A 709 9.27 -5.41 9.66
N TYR A 710 9.90 -5.68 10.80
CA TYR A 710 10.84 -6.78 10.99
C TYR A 710 10.35 -7.65 12.14
N LYS A 711 10.35 -8.99 11.97
CA LYS A 711 10.22 -9.91 13.12
C LYS A 711 11.62 -10.15 13.69
N VAL A 712 11.78 -10.05 15.00
CA VAL A 712 13.02 -10.45 15.66
C VAL A 712 13.25 -11.97 15.54
N THR A 713 14.50 -12.35 15.32
CA THR A 713 15.00 -13.72 15.47
C THR A 713 15.99 -13.86 16.62
N PHE A 714 16.87 -12.87 16.81
CA PHE A 714 17.69 -12.63 17.99
C PHE A 714 18.31 -11.23 17.81
N PHE A 715 17.94 -10.23 18.61
CA PHE A 715 18.29 -8.83 18.37
C PHE A 715 18.30 -7.97 19.64
N GLU A 716 19.49 -7.54 20.05
CA GLU A 716 19.75 -6.77 21.27
C GLU A 716 20.03 -5.28 20.97
N PHE A 717 19.53 -4.77 19.83
CA PHE A 717 19.87 -3.46 19.26
C PHE A 717 21.37 -3.24 18.97
N GLY A 718 22.14 -4.32 18.84
CA GLY A 718 23.48 -4.30 18.26
C GLY A 718 23.48 -3.85 16.79
N ARG A 719 24.62 -3.33 16.32
CA ARG A 719 24.74 -2.84 14.94
C ARG A 719 24.93 -3.93 13.87
N TYR A 720 25.35 -5.14 14.27
CA TYR A 720 25.48 -6.36 13.43
C TYR A 720 26.00 -6.11 11.99
N LYS A 721 27.19 -5.46 11.86
CA LYS A 721 27.66 -4.87 10.58
C LYS A 721 27.88 -5.86 9.43
N ASP A 722 27.98 -7.15 9.69
CA ASP A 722 28.13 -8.19 8.65
C ASP A 722 26.81 -8.80 8.19
N GLN A 723 25.75 -8.67 9.00
CA GLN A 723 24.40 -9.16 8.73
C GLN A 723 23.48 -8.04 8.25
N ILE A 724 23.49 -6.88 8.92
CA ILE A 724 22.64 -5.72 8.66
C ILE A 724 23.40 -4.72 7.77
N ARG A 725 23.21 -4.89 6.46
CA ARG A 725 23.78 -4.08 5.38
C ARG A 725 22.67 -3.49 4.51
N THR A 726 22.93 -2.40 3.79
CA THR A 726 21.99 -1.88 2.78
C THR A 726 21.93 -2.83 1.59
N LYS A 727 20.82 -2.87 0.85
CA LYS A 727 20.72 -3.65 -0.40
C LYS A 727 21.68 -3.20 -1.52
N SER A 728 22.27 -2.01 -1.38
CA SER A 728 23.27 -1.45 -2.27
C SER A 728 24.70 -1.94 -1.97
N ASP A 729 24.93 -2.55 -0.80
CA ASP A 729 26.20 -3.16 -0.42
C ASP A 729 26.42 -4.49 -1.18
N PRO A 730 27.53 -4.67 -1.93
CA PRO A 730 27.85 -5.94 -2.60
C PRO A 730 27.99 -7.14 -1.67
N LYS A 731 28.10 -6.94 -0.35
CA LYS A 731 28.13 -7.98 0.69
C LYS A 731 26.75 -8.28 1.31
N TYR A 732 25.68 -7.64 0.86
CA TYR A 732 24.33 -7.90 1.36
C TYR A 732 23.87 -9.33 1.02
N ASP A 733 23.50 -10.09 2.06
CA ASP A 733 22.95 -11.43 1.95
C ASP A 733 21.65 -11.46 2.77
N LYS A 734 20.50 -11.64 2.10
CA LYS A 734 19.19 -11.68 2.75
C LYS A 734 19.10 -12.81 3.79
N LYS A 735 19.73 -13.97 3.55
CA LYS A 735 19.67 -15.07 4.52
C LYS A 735 20.43 -14.72 5.81
N LYS A 736 21.56 -14.02 5.71
CA LYS A 736 22.31 -13.51 6.88
C LYS A 736 21.61 -12.36 7.60
N PHE A 737 20.92 -11.49 6.86
CA PHE A 737 20.07 -10.46 7.47
C PHE A 737 18.95 -11.11 8.30
N GLU A 738 18.28 -12.12 7.73
CA GLU A 738 17.14 -12.79 8.36
C GLU A 738 17.51 -13.78 9.47
N THR A 739 18.80 -13.96 9.80
CA THR A 739 19.19 -14.60 11.09
C THR A 739 19.09 -13.64 12.28
N ILE A 740 18.95 -12.34 12.05
CA ILE A 740 18.79 -11.31 13.09
C ILE A 740 17.36 -10.76 13.06
N LEU A 741 16.90 -10.34 11.87
CA LEU A 741 15.60 -9.69 11.65
C LEU A 741 14.92 -10.25 10.38
N GLU A 742 13.85 -11.02 10.53
CA GLU A 742 13.09 -11.53 9.38
C GLU A 742 12.26 -10.41 8.72
N ILE A 743 12.40 -10.18 7.41
CA ILE A 743 11.85 -8.99 6.73
C ILE A 743 10.37 -9.21 6.37
N LYS A 744 9.45 -8.38 6.88
CA LYS A 744 7.99 -8.50 6.68
C LYS A 744 7.33 -7.27 6.01
N GLY A 745 7.93 -6.09 6.13
CA GLY A 745 7.39 -4.80 5.66
C GLY A 745 8.00 -4.30 4.36
N LYS A 746 8.48 -3.05 4.36
CA LYS A 746 9.45 -2.50 3.41
C LYS A 746 10.81 -3.16 3.64
N ASP A 747 11.50 -3.48 2.56
CA ASP A 747 12.78 -4.22 2.56
C ASP A 747 13.95 -3.31 2.15
N ASP A 748 13.92 -2.11 2.69
CA ASP A 748 14.96 -1.07 2.66
C ASP A 748 15.46 -0.89 4.10
N HIS A 749 16.77 -0.74 4.28
CA HIS A 749 17.44 -0.90 5.57
C HIS A 749 18.15 0.38 6.04
N GLU A 750 18.15 1.45 5.25
CA GLU A 750 18.89 2.69 5.56
C GLU A 750 18.43 3.34 6.88
N LYS A 751 17.10 3.41 7.11
CA LYS A 751 16.54 3.94 8.36
C LYS A 751 16.87 3.08 9.58
N LEU A 752 16.83 1.75 9.44
CA LEU A 752 17.19 0.80 10.50
C LEU A 752 18.67 0.93 10.87
N ILE A 753 19.52 1.07 9.84
CA ILE A 753 20.95 1.29 9.98
C ILE A 753 21.25 2.61 10.71
N SER A 754 20.56 3.71 10.34
CA SER A 754 20.70 5.01 11.01
C SER A 754 20.35 4.96 12.50
N MET A 755 19.23 4.32 12.85
CA MET A 755 18.86 4.10 14.25
C MET A 755 19.93 3.27 14.99
N LEU A 756 20.39 2.17 14.39
CA LEU A 756 21.39 1.31 15.02
C LEU A 756 22.76 1.98 15.19
N ASP A 757 23.23 2.75 14.20
CA ASP A 757 24.52 3.46 14.32
C ASP A 757 24.44 4.57 15.39
N ASP A 758 23.29 5.22 15.62
CA ASP A 758 23.10 6.16 16.73
C ASP A 758 22.96 5.44 18.10
N VAL A 759 22.18 4.37 18.19
CA VAL A 759 22.05 3.55 19.43
C VAL A 759 23.38 2.96 19.87
N ASN A 760 24.26 2.59 18.94
CA ASN A 760 25.60 2.06 19.22
C ASN A 760 26.66 3.17 19.40
N ASN A 761 26.30 4.45 19.26
CA ASN A 761 27.19 5.60 19.45
C ASN A 761 27.06 6.20 20.85
N TYR A 762 27.94 5.78 21.76
CA TYR A 762 28.00 6.24 23.15
C TYR A 762 28.44 7.71 23.32
N LYS A 763 28.69 8.46 22.24
CA LYS A 763 28.95 9.92 22.28
C LYS A 763 27.67 10.76 22.20
N ILE A 764 26.57 10.19 21.74
CA ILE A 764 25.25 10.84 21.72
C ILE A 764 24.55 10.47 23.03
N PRO A 765 23.98 11.41 23.81
CA PRO A 765 23.13 11.09 24.96
C PRO A 765 22.00 10.10 24.59
N ILE A 766 21.64 9.20 25.50
CA ILE A 766 20.62 8.19 25.18
C ILE A 766 19.22 8.83 25.04
N GLU A 767 18.99 9.92 25.76
CA GLU A 767 17.81 10.78 25.69
C GLU A 767 17.59 11.31 24.26
N GLU A 768 18.63 11.86 23.62
CA GLU A 768 18.57 12.33 22.22
C GLU A 768 18.29 11.17 21.23
N VAL A 769 18.86 9.98 21.48
CA VAL A 769 18.62 8.80 20.64
C VAL A 769 17.17 8.31 20.76
N ILE A 770 16.59 8.34 21.97
CA ILE A 770 15.17 8.05 22.21
C ILE A 770 14.29 9.11 21.56
N GLU A 771 14.54 10.39 21.81
CA GLU A 771 13.77 11.51 21.25
C GLU A 771 13.76 11.47 19.71
N LYS A 772 14.88 11.13 19.08
CA LYS A 772 15.01 11.02 17.62
C LYS A 772 14.33 9.76 17.05
N HIS A 773 14.60 8.58 17.62
CA HIS A 773 14.29 7.30 16.96
C HIS A 773 13.14 6.50 17.56
N PHE A 774 12.63 6.82 18.75
CA PHE A 774 11.67 5.96 19.46
C PHE A 774 10.49 6.74 20.02
N ASP A 775 9.33 6.10 20.10
CA ASP A 775 8.27 6.55 21.01
C ASP A 775 8.54 6.00 22.41
N LEU A 776 8.77 6.91 23.36
CA LEU A 776 9.09 6.56 24.74
C LEU A 776 7.89 5.93 25.46
N ASP A 777 6.67 6.37 25.12
CA ASP A 777 5.43 5.87 25.69
C ASP A 777 5.25 4.38 25.36
N ASN A 778 5.40 3.99 24.09
CA ASN A 778 5.44 2.60 23.64
C ASN A 778 6.59 1.79 24.28
N LEU A 779 7.82 2.33 24.30
CA LEU A 779 9.00 1.63 24.83
C LEU A 779 8.85 1.28 26.32
N LEU A 780 8.40 2.24 27.13
CA LEU A 780 8.14 2.02 28.56
C LEU A 780 6.95 1.07 28.78
N THR A 781 5.88 1.21 27.98
CA THR A 781 4.68 0.37 28.08
C THR A 781 5.00 -1.10 27.82
N TRP A 782 5.70 -1.40 26.72
CA TRP A 782 6.13 -2.77 26.39
C TRP A 782 7.09 -3.34 27.45
N THR A 783 8.04 -2.55 27.94
CA THR A 783 8.98 -2.98 29.00
C THR A 783 8.23 -3.32 30.31
N ALA A 784 7.31 -2.44 30.74
CA ALA A 784 6.52 -2.63 31.96
C ALA A 784 5.58 -3.85 31.87
N ILE A 785 4.96 -4.10 30.71
CA ILE A 785 4.13 -5.29 30.48
C ILE A 785 4.95 -6.58 30.60
N ASN A 786 6.15 -6.63 30.01
CA ASN A 786 7.01 -7.81 30.09
C ASN A 786 7.46 -8.11 31.53
N ILE A 787 7.70 -7.07 32.32
CA ILE A 787 8.00 -7.20 33.75
C ILE A 787 6.77 -7.72 34.51
N LEU A 788 5.59 -7.11 34.34
CA LEU A 788 4.36 -7.55 35.04
C LEU A 788 3.89 -8.96 34.64
N MET A 789 4.10 -9.37 33.38
CA MET A 789 3.79 -10.71 32.89
C MET A 789 4.92 -11.73 33.11
N ASP A 790 6.05 -11.36 33.69
CA ASP A 790 7.24 -12.22 33.90
C ASP A 790 7.75 -12.93 32.63
N ASN A 791 7.72 -12.25 31.47
CA ASN A 791 8.18 -12.78 30.18
C ASN A 791 9.65 -12.39 29.93
N MET A 792 10.59 -13.31 30.23
CA MET A 792 12.03 -13.02 30.26
C MET A 792 12.68 -13.06 28.88
N ASP A 793 12.19 -13.88 27.96
CA ASP A 793 12.67 -14.01 26.56
C ASP A 793 12.26 -12.82 25.66
N THR A 794 12.21 -11.61 26.22
CA THR A 794 11.90 -10.34 25.52
C THR A 794 13.11 -9.39 25.48
N ASP A 795 14.22 -9.76 26.10
CA ASP A 795 15.50 -9.07 26.05
C ASP A 795 16.10 -9.05 24.63
N ALA A 796 16.02 -10.18 23.92
CA ALA A 796 16.54 -10.38 22.57
C ALA A 796 15.53 -10.99 21.57
N ASN A 797 14.35 -11.44 22.01
CA ASN A 797 13.35 -12.16 21.20
C ASN A 797 11.93 -11.59 21.37
N ASN A 798 10.92 -12.23 20.75
CA ASN A 798 9.49 -12.05 21.06
C ASN A 798 8.90 -10.63 20.87
N PHE A 799 9.42 -9.89 19.89
CA PHE A 799 8.77 -8.70 19.34
C PHE A 799 8.95 -8.52 17.82
N TYR A 800 8.19 -7.58 17.26
CA TYR A 800 8.44 -6.98 15.95
C TYR A 800 8.89 -5.53 16.13
N LEU A 801 9.79 -5.09 15.26
CA LEU A 801 10.18 -3.70 15.12
C LEU A 801 9.42 -3.08 13.95
N TYR A 802 8.57 -2.07 14.23
CA TYR A 802 7.69 -1.39 13.27
C TYR A 802 8.07 0.08 13.13
N SER A 803 7.92 0.64 11.93
CA SER A 803 8.03 2.09 11.70
C SER A 803 7.33 2.51 10.39
N PRO A 804 6.36 3.44 10.43
CA PRO A 804 5.64 3.91 9.25
C PRO A 804 6.52 4.76 8.34
N LEU A 805 6.08 4.98 7.10
CA LEU A 805 6.87 5.73 6.11
C LEU A 805 6.86 7.26 6.28
N ASN A 806 6.05 7.80 7.20
CA ASN A 806 5.82 9.25 7.40
C ASN A 806 6.25 9.80 8.77
N SER A 807 6.93 8.99 9.59
CA SER A 807 7.50 9.37 10.89
C SER A 807 8.95 8.88 10.95
N ASP A 808 9.80 9.51 11.76
CA ASP A 808 11.13 8.97 12.06
C ASP A 808 11.14 7.96 13.22
N LYS A 809 10.07 7.86 14.02
CA LYS A 809 9.94 6.94 15.14
C LYS A 809 9.92 5.46 14.76
N TRP A 810 10.48 4.63 15.63
CA TRP A 810 10.35 3.17 15.70
C TRP A 810 9.53 2.77 16.93
N TYR A 811 8.78 1.68 16.78
CA TYR A 811 7.89 1.14 17.79
C TYR A 811 8.09 -0.37 17.93
N ILE A 812 7.84 -0.90 19.12
CA ILE A 812 7.92 -2.31 19.46
C ILE A 812 6.50 -2.88 19.55
N LEU A 813 6.24 -3.96 18.80
CA LEU A 813 4.96 -4.68 18.79
C LEU A 813 5.14 -6.11 19.38
N PRO A 814 4.29 -6.57 20.31
CA PRO A 814 4.47 -7.84 21.03
C PRO A 814 4.23 -9.10 20.15
N TRP A 815 4.89 -10.22 20.49
CA TRP A 815 4.75 -11.52 19.81
C TRP A 815 5.18 -12.70 20.71
N ASP A 816 4.54 -13.89 20.60
CA ASP A 816 4.84 -15.12 21.38
C ASP A 816 5.09 -14.89 22.89
N TYR A 817 4.01 -14.76 23.67
CA TYR A 817 3.99 -14.53 25.12
C TYR A 817 3.64 -15.78 25.95
N ASP A 818 3.59 -16.97 25.35
CA ASP A 818 3.30 -18.22 26.05
C ASP A 818 4.35 -18.62 27.09
N GLY A 819 5.60 -18.16 26.94
CA GLY A 819 6.67 -18.34 27.93
C GLY A 819 6.52 -17.50 29.21
N GLY A 820 5.61 -16.52 29.23
CA GLY A 820 5.36 -15.66 30.39
C GLY A 820 4.61 -16.36 31.54
N TRP A 821 4.06 -15.55 32.45
CA TRP A 821 3.27 -15.97 33.61
C TRP A 821 3.97 -17.04 34.45
N GLU A 822 5.22 -16.73 34.83
CA GLU A 822 6.19 -17.60 35.52
C GLU A 822 6.55 -18.92 34.80
N LEU A 823 6.17 -19.16 33.53
CA LEU A 823 6.41 -20.46 32.88
C LEU A 823 7.91 -20.73 32.64
N GLN A 824 8.63 -19.82 31.98
CA GLN A 824 10.08 -19.93 31.78
C GLN A 824 10.83 -20.14 33.12
N ARG A 825 10.40 -19.41 34.17
CA ARG A 825 10.92 -19.52 35.54
C ARG A 825 10.67 -20.90 36.15
N LYS A 826 9.48 -21.48 35.95
CA LYS A 826 9.07 -22.81 36.42
C LYS A 826 9.74 -23.96 35.63
N LEU A 827 10.05 -23.73 34.36
CA LEU A 827 10.79 -24.68 33.50
C LEU A 827 12.31 -24.62 33.73
N ASN A 828 12.79 -23.77 34.65
CA ASN A 828 14.21 -23.45 34.87
C ASN A 828 14.94 -22.92 33.62
N SER A 829 14.22 -22.43 32.60
CA SER A 829 14.78 -21.97 31.34
C SER A 829 15.26 -20.51 31.40
N ILE A 830 15.72 -20.06 32.57
CA ILE A 830 16.19 -18.68 32.82
C ILE A 830 17.47 -18.68 33.64
N ARG A 831 18.20 -17.57 33.58
CA ARG A 831 19.45 -17.32 34.30
C ARG A 831 19.18 -16.64 35.64
N SER A 832 20.12 -16.77 36.59
CA SER A 832 19.98 -16.23 37.96
C SER A 832 19.77 -14.71 38.03
N TYR A 833 20.19 -13.96 37.01
CA TYR A 833 20.00 -12.52 36.91
C TYR A 833 18.63 -12.11 36.34
N GLN A 834 17.83 -13.02 35.76
CA GLN A 834 16.60 -12.68 35.02
C GLN A 834 15.42 -12.36 35.95
N ALA A 835 15.38 -11.09 36.34
CA ALA A 835 14.27 -10.38 36.96
C ALA A 835 14.37 -8.88 36.61
N GLY A 836 13.25 -8.16 36.67
CA GLY A 836 13.21 -6.69 36.59
C GLY A 836 13.96 -6.10 35.39
N ILE A 837 14.86 -5.15 35.67
CA ILE A 837 15.67 -4.47 34.67
C ILE A 837 16.92 -5.30 34.29
N SER A 838 17.45 -6.11 35.23
CA SER A 838 18.58 -7.01 34.96
C SER A 838 18.33 -7.97 33.78
N ASN A 839 17.06 -8.30 33.48
CA ASN A 839 16.71 -9.06 32.28
C ASN A 839 17.12 -8.35 30.98
N PHE A 840 16.80 -7.06 30.86
CA PHE A 840 17.10 -6.24 29.68
C PHE A 840 18.55 -5.72 29.64
N TRP A 841 19.40 -6.16 30.56
CA TRP A 841 20.73 -5.56 30.73
C TRP A 841 21.74 -5.97 29.65
N GLY A 842 21.47 -7.01 28.85
CA GLY A 842 22.23 -7.30 27.62
C GLY A 842 21.79 -6.45 26.42
N ASN A 843 20.55 -5.95 26.42
CA ASN A 843 19.98 -5.16 25.33
C ASN A 843 20.57 -3.74 25.31
N ILE A 844 21.25 -3.35 24.23
CA ILE A 844 22.05 -2.11 24.20
C ILE A 844 21.17 -0.86 24.38
N LEU A 845 19.98 -0.81 23.78
CA LEU A 845 19.06 0.32 23.91
C LEU A 845 18.63 0.52 25.36
N LEU A 846 18.17 -0.56 26.00
CA LEU A 846 17.59 -0.53 27.34
C LEU A 846 18.67 -0.43 28.44
N ASN A 847 19.83 -1.10 28.26
CA ASN A 847 21.00 -0.94 29.13
C ASN A 847 21.48 0.51 29.15
N ARG A 848 21.54 1.17 27.99
CA ARG A 848 21.91 2.60 27.94
C ARG A 848 20.87 3.47 28.63
N TYR A 849 19.58 3.22 28.40
CA TYR A 849 18.50 4.08 28.90
C TYR A 849 18.30 3.97 30.42
N PHE A 850 18.34 2.76 30.98
CA PHE A 850 18.15 2.50 32.41
C PHE A 850 19.43 2.63 33.28
N ARG A 851 20.45 3.32 32.79
CA ARG A 851 21.60 3.80 33.59
C ARG A 851 21.37 5.19 34.23
N SER A 852 20.16 5.70 34.14
CA SER A 852 19.70 6.93 34.80
C SER A 852 18.58 6.61 35.79
N GLU A 853 18.72 7.07 37.03
CA GLU A 853 17.68 6.95 38.07
C GLU A 853 16.34 7.55 37.61
N GLU A 854 16.37 8.67 36.89
CA GLU A 854 15.18 9.33 36.35
C GLU A 854 14.46 8.44 35.30
N ASN A 855 15.21 7.75 34.46
CA ASN A 855 14.65 6.85 33.44
C ASN A 855 14.14 5.53 34.06
N VAL A 856 14.73 5.09 35.18
CA VAL A 856 14.21 3.98 36.01
C VAL A 856 12.95 4.41 36.77
N GLN A 857 12.85 5.66 37.22
CA GLN A 857 11.61 6.18 37.81
C GLN A 857 10.47 6.20 36.78
N LYS A 858 10.71 6.68 35.55
CA LYS A 858 9.71 6.64 34.45
C LYS A 858 9.19 5.22 34.17
N LEU A 859 10.05 4.20 34.25
CA LEU A 859 9.63 2.80 34.16
C LEU A 859 8.84 2.34 35.40
N THR A 860 9.26 2.75 36.60
CA THR A 860 8.58 2.46 37.86
C THR A 860 7.15 3.02 37.86
N ASP A 861 6.99 4.29 37.45
CA ASP A 861 5.69 4.95 37.33
C ASP A 861 4.79 4.23 36.31
N LYS A 862 5.34 3.78 35.17
CA LYS A 862 4.60 2.99 34.17
C LYS A 862 4.23 1.59 34.69
N ILE A 863 5.06 0.97 35.53
CA ILE A 863 4.73 -0.31 36.19
C ILE A 863 3.61 -0.11 37.23
N GLU A 864 3.63 0.98 37.99
CA GLU A 864 2.54 1.32 38.93
C GLU A 864 1.23 1.59 38.18
N GLU A 865 1.25 2.40 37.11
CA GLU A 865 0.12 2.66 36.21
C GLU A 865 -0.47 1.36 35.65
N LEU A 866 0.36 0.52 35.02
CA LEU A 866 -0.12 -0.70 34.37
C LEU A 866 -0.49 -1.80 35.37
N SER A 867 0.02 -1.78 36.60
CA SER A 867 -0.46 -2.67 37.66
C SER A 867 -1.91 -2.39 38.09
N GLN A 868 -2.48 -1.23 37.75
CA GLN A 868 -3.94 -1.01 37.89
C GLN A 868 -4.77 -1.79 36.85
N LYS A 869 -4.15 -2.21 35.74
CA LYS A 869 -4.78 -2.98 34.64
C LYS A 869 -4.34 -4.44 34.57
N ILE A 870 -3.15 -4.77 35.10
CA ILE A 870 -2.57 -6.11 35.14
C ILE A 870 -2.26 -6.45 36.61
N ASN A 871 -3.23 -7.04 37.29
CA ASN A 871 -3.18 -7.44 38.70
C ASN A 871 -3.96 -8.74 38.92
N ALA A 872 -3.97 -9.26 40.15
CA ALA A 872 -4.62 -10.52 40.47
C ALA A 872 -6.12 -10.55 40.11
N ASP A 873 -6.86 -9.48 40.40
CA ASP A 873 -8.33 -9.45 40.21
C ASP A 873 -8.70 -9.38 38.73
N THR A 874 -8.01 -8.52 37.96
CA THR A 874 -8.19 -8.41 36.50
C THR A 874 -7.79 -9.70 35.76
N VAL A 875 -6.65 -10.30 36.13
CA VAL A 875 -6.19 -11.57 35.56
C VAL A 875 -7.12 -12.73 35.93
N ALA A 876 -7.64 -12.80 37.16
CA ALA A 876 -8.64 -13.79 37.55
C ALA A 876 -9.94 -13.64 36.72
N SER A 877 -10.50 -12.43 36.64
CA SER A 877 -11.70 -12.15 35.85
C SER A 877 -11.54 -12.41 34.35
N GLN A 878 -10.31 -12.41 33.82
CA GLN A 878 -10.04 -12.79 32.43
C GLN A 878 -9.89 -14.31 32.28
N ILE A 879 -9.24 -14.99 33.23
CA ILE A 879 -9.09 -16.45 33.25
C ILE A 879 -10.43 -17.17 33.41
N ASP A 880 -11.35 -16.64 34.23
CA ASP A 880 -12.67 -17.23 34.47
C ASP A 880 -13.48 -17.33 33.16
N GLN A 881 -13.33 -16.38 32.24
CA GLN A 881 -14.00 -16.40 30.91
C GLN A 881 -13.53 -17.57 30.03
N TYR A 882 -12.30 -18.05 30.21
CA TYR A 882 -11.77 -19.20 29.45
C TYR A 882 -12.11 -20.56 30.09
N HIS A 883 -12.57 -20.59 31.35
CA HIS A 883 -12.57 -21.81 32.18
C HIS A 883 -13.41 -22.92 31.57
N ASP A 884 -14.66 -22.62 31.21
CA ASP A 884 -15.61 -23.56 30.60
C ASP A 884 -15.17 -24.03 29.20
N VAL A 885 -14.42 -23.21 28.45
CA VAL A 885 -13.89 -23.57 27.12
C VAL A 885 -12.70 -24.52 27.25
N VAL A 886 -11.74 -24.21 28.11
CA VAL A 886 -10.42 -24.87 28.13
C VAL A 886 -10.43 -26.14 28.99
N LYS A 887 -11.07 -26.09 30.17
CA LYS A 887 -11.05 -27.19 31.15
C LYS A 887 -11.57 -28.53 30.60
N PRO A 888 -12.58 -28.62 29.71
CA PRO A 888 -12.99 -29.87 29.09
C PRO A 888 -11.88 -30.58 28.30
N PHE A 889 -10.95 -29.84 27.68
CA PHE A 889 -9.82 -30.41 26.93
C PHE A 889 -8.71 -30.91 27.86
N ILE A 890 -8.37 -30.14 28.89
CA ILE A 890 -7.39 -30.51 29.93
C ILE A 890 -7.76 -31.83 30.64
N LEU A 891 -9.05 -32.18 30.65
CA LEU A 891 -9.59 -33.39 31.26
C LEU A 891 -9.74 -34.58 30.29
N LYS A 892 -9.54 -34.40 28.98
CA LYS A 892 -9.81 -35.40 27.92
C LYS A 892 -8.62 -35.60 26.96
N ASN A 893 -8.60 -36.73 26.28
CA ASN A 893 -7.69 -36.92 25.14
C ASN A 893 -8.19 -36.11 23.93
N PRO A 894 -7.31 -35.60 23.05
CA PRO A 894 -5.86 -35.84 23.02
C PRO A 894 -5.05 -35.01 24.04
N ASP A 895 -5.51 -33.84 24.46
CA ASP A 895 -4.71 -32.87 25.22
C ASP A 895 -4.17 -33.39 26.55
N LYS A 896 -5.00 -34.07 27.34
CA LYS A 896 -4.62 -34.66 28.64
C LYS A 896 -3.40 -35.58 28.57
N LYS A 897 -3.16 -36.24 27.43
CA LYS A 897 -2.00 -37.12 27.22
C LYS A 897 -0.67 -36.35 27.14
N TYR A 898 -0.73 -35.06 26.81
CA TYR A 898 0.43 -34.20 26.57
C TYR A 898 0.40 -32.93 27.46
N LEU A 899 -0.10 -33.07 28.69
CA LEU A 899 0.06 -32.06 29.75
C LEU A 899 1.36 -32.33 30.51
N SER A 900 2.10 -31.27 30.81
CA SER A 900 3.29 -31.31 31.67
C SER A 900 2.97 -31.39 33.18
N ILE A 901 1.68 -31.37 33.55
CA ILE A 901 1.19 -31.54 34.92
C ILE A 901 0.01 -32.53 34.97
N GLU A 902 -0.22 -33.12 36.16
CA GLU A 902 -1.45 -33.84 36.46
C GLU A 902 -2.66 -32.88 36.39
N SER A 903 -3.79 -33.30 35.81
CA SER A 903 -4.99 -32.47 35.70
C SER A 903 -5.53 -31.97 37.06
N SER A 904 -5.21 -32.66 38.16
CA SER A 904 -5.50 -32.23 39.55
C SER A 904 -4.80 -30.94 39.97
N LYS A 905 -3.68 -30.59 39.33
CA LYS A 905 -2.88 -29.40 39.62
C LYS A 905 -3.28 -28.19 38.76
N TYR A 906 -4.21 -28.33 37.81
CA TYR A 906 -4.62 -27.26 36.89
C TYR A 906 -5.12 -25.99 37.60
N GLU A 907 -5.98 -26.11 38.60
CA GLU A 907 -6.45 -24.93 39.38
C GLU A 907 -5.31 -24.25 40.17
N SER A 908 -4.25 -24.99 40.50
CA SER A 908 -3.04 -24.41 41.12
C SER A 908 -2.16 -23.68 40.08
N GLU A 909 -2.16 -24.13 38.83
CA GLU A 909 -1.52 -23.42 37.71
C GLU A 909 -2.20 -22.08 37.45
N LEU A 910 -3.53 -22.07 37.33
CA LEU A 910 -4.31 -20.84 37.17
C LEU A 910 -4.04 -19.88 38.34
N LYS A 911 -4.02 -20.39 39.58
CA LYS A 911 -3.68 -19.59 40.76
C LYS A 911 -2.24 -19.07 40.72
N GLN A 912 -1.29 -19.76 40.11
CA GLN A 912 0.07 -19.25 39.91
C GLN A 912 0.07 -18.05 38.94
N ILE A 913 -0.64 -18.18 37.80
CA ILE A 913 -0.79 -17.14 36.78
C ILE A 913 -1.42 -15.87 37.39
N ILE A 914 -2.56 -16.02 38.08
CA ILE A 914 -3.26 -14.93 38.80
C ILE A 914 -2.32 -14.14 39.72
N ASN A 915 -1.46 -14.83 40.47
CA ASN A 915 -0.55 -14.20 41.41
C ASN A 915 0.77 -13.72 40.77
N THR A 916 0.93 -13.77 39.44
CA THR A 916 2.18 -13.36 38.78
C THR A 916 2.46 -11.85 38.88
N PRO A 917 1.53 -10.94 38.58
CA PRO A 917 1.86 -9.51 38.52
C PRO A 917 2.43 -8.96 39.83
N GLU A 918 1.82 -9.31 40.97
CA GLU A 918 2.30 -8.90 42.30
C GLU A 918 3.69 -9.47 42.62
N LYS A 919 3.94 -10.74 42.30
CA LYS A 919 5.28 -11.36 42.47
C LYS A 919 6.31 -10.70 41.57
N ALA A 920 5.95 -10.39 40.33
CA ALA A 920 6.86 -9.85 39.33
C ALA A 920 7.19 -8.38 39.62
N LYS A 921 6.19 -7.58 40.03
CA LYS A 921 6.34 -6.24 40.59
C LYS A 921 7.24 -6.24 41.84
N LYS A 922 7.04 -7.18 42.77
CA LYS A 922 7.96 -7.37 43.90
C LYS A 922 9.38 -7.72 43.45
N ARG A 923 9.53 -8.66 42.51
CA ARG A 923 10.84 -9.08 41.95
C ARG A 923 11.54 -7.96 41.17
N TYR A 924 10.80 -7.00 40.62
CA TYR A 924 11.33 -5.76 40.04
C TYR A 924 11.95 -4.87 41.12
N TYR A 925 11.23 -4.55 42.21
CA TYR A 925 11.79 -3.77 43.31
C TYR A 925 12.99 -4.46 43.99
N GLU A 926 12.95 -5.80 44.13
CA GLU A 926 14.10 -6.60 44.60
C GLU A 926 15.27 -6.64 43.59
N ASP A 927 15.04 -6.35 42.31
CA ASP A 927 16.09 -6.21 41.31
C ASP A 927 16.69 -4.80 41.30
N LEU A 928 15.90 -3.75 41.53
CA LEU A 928 16.42 -2.37 41.61
C LEU A 928 17.52 -2.22 42.66
N GLN A 929 17.44 -2.95 43.76
CA GLN A 929 18.43 -2.96 44.85
C GLN A 929 19.68 -3.83 44.59
N LYS A 930 19.76 -4.53 43.45
CA LYS A 930 20.91 -5.39 43.13
C LYS A 930 21.87 -4.67 42.18
N PRO A 931 23.20 -4.89 42.33
CA PRO A 931 24.14 -4.69 41.24
C PRO A 931 23.66 -5.40 39.98
N LYS A 932 23.98 -4.83 38.81
CA LYS A 932 23.51 -5.33 37.52
C LYS A 932 24.53 -6.31 36.90
N PRO A 933 24.07 -7.31 36.13
CA PRO A 933 24.95 -8.31 35.52
C PRO A 933 25.97 -7.68 34.55
N PHE A 934 27.03 -8.43 34.28
CA PHE A 934 28.23 -8.00 33.55
C PHE A 934 28.85 -9.23 32.87
N TYR A 935 29.73 -9.08 31.87
CA TYR A 935 30.43 -10.21 31.25
C TYR A 935 31.82 -10.43 31.85
N MET A 936 32.26 -11.70 31.90
CA MET A 936 33.66 -12.05 32.11
C MET A 936 34.38 -12.18 30.76
N ALA A 937 35.65 -11.76 30.69
CA ALA A 937 36.48 -11.91 29.49
C ALA A 937 37.05 -13.33 29.37
N ASP A 938 37.77 -13.61 28.28
CA ASP A 938 38.62 -14.80 28.20
C ASP A 938 39.87 -14.67 29.08
N VAL A 939 40.38 -15.80 29.58
CA VAL A 939 41.52 -15.82 30.50
C VAL A 939 42.81 -15.64 29.70
N GLU A 940 43.45 -14.48 29.83
CA GLU A 940 44.76 -14.20 29.24
C GLU A 940 45.86 -15.03 29.94
N GLN A 941 46.70 -15.72 29.16
CA GLN A 941 47.70 -16.66 29.68
C GLN A 941 49.12 -16.32 29.22
N THR A 942 50.07 -16.49 30.13
CA THR A 942 51.52 -16.39 29.89
C THR A 942 52.24 -17.44 30.75
N ASP A 943 53.46 -17.82 30.35
CA ASP A 943 54.32 -18.84 30.99
C ASP A 943 54.49 -18.68 32.52
N SER A 944 54.23 -17.49 33.07
CA SER A 944 54.37 -17.17 34.50
C SER A 944 53.07 -16.76 35.19
N LYS A 945 52.00 -16.45 34.44
CA LYS A 945 50.84 -15.72 34.96
C LYS A 945 49.56 -15.92 34.13
N LEU A 946 48.45 -16.14 34.82
CA LEU A 946 47.08 -16.00 34.32
C LEU A 946 46.51 -14.63 34.71
N LEU A 947 45.79 -13.98 33.80
CA LEU A 947 45.03 -12.76 34.03
C LEU A 947 43.55 -13.01 33.71
N PHE A 948 42.72 -12.68 34.70
CA PHE A 948 41.27 -12.74 34.68
C PHE A 948 40.74 -11.30 34.71
N SER A 949 39.81 -10.95 33.84
CA SER A 949 39.23 -9.61 33.73
C SER A 949 37.72 -9.69 33.41
N TRP A 950 36.96 -8.68 33.81
CA TRP A 950 35.51 -8.63 33.62
C TRP A 950 35.02 -7.19 33.50
N ASP A 951 33.82 -7.02 32.95
CA ASP A 951 33.16 -5.72 32.86
C ASP A 951 32.81 -5.18 34.26
N VAL A 952 32.83 -3.85 34.40
CA VAL A 952 32.43 -3.19 35.64
C VAL A 952 30.90 -3.26 35.76
N SER A 953 30.42 -4.01 36.74
CA SER A 953 29.02 -4.04 37.16
C SER A 953 28.55 -2.62 37.52
N PHE A 954 27.26 -2.37 37.33
CA PHE A 954 26.62 -1.08 37.60
C PHE A 954 25.69 -1.21 38.80
N ASP A 955 25.64 -0.16 39.63
CA ASP A 955 24.73 -0.06 40.76
C ASP A 955 23.74 1.08 40.54
N LEU A 956 22.47 0.87 40.87
CA LEU A 956 21.40 1.86 40.68
C LEU A 956 21.23 2.84 41.85
N GLN A 957 21.98 2.67 42.94
CA GLN A 957 22.01 3.58 44.09
C GLN A 957 23.41 4.19 44.31
N ALA A 958 24.33 3.98 43.36
CA ALA A 958 25.74 4.34 43.44
C ALA A 958 26.49 3.77 44.66
N ASP A 959 26.07 2.60 45.16
CA ASP A 959 26.77 1.90 46.24
C ASP A 959 28.18 1.45 45.84
N ASP A 960 29.06 1.33 46.83
CA ASP A 960 30.39 0.75 46.64
C ASP A 960 30.30 -0.75 46.28
N LEU A 961 30.84 -1.11 45.10
CA LEU A 961 30.85 -2.48 44.60
C LEU A 961 32.11 -3.28 44.97
N TYR A 962 31.89 -4.52 45.41
CA TYR A 962 32.91 -5.46 45.88
C TYR A 962 32.77 -6.79 45.14
N TYR A 963 33.80 -7.19 44.39
CA TYR A 963 33.81 -8.46 43.67
C TYR A 963 34.38 -9.59 44.53
N THR A 964 33.96 -10.82 44.23
CA THR A 964 34.59 -12.07 44.67
C THR A 964 34.85 -12.93 43.46
N VAL A 965 36.12 -13.22 43.21
CA VAL A 965 36.58 -14.14 42.15
C VAL A 965 36.87 -15.50 42.78
N THR A 966 36.49 -16.57 42.07
CA THR A 966 36.75 -17.97 42.47
C THR A 966 37.21 -18.75 41.25
N VAL A 967 38.27 -19.55 41.40
CA VAL A 967 38.81 -20.46 40.38
C VAL A 967 38.87 -21.87 40.98
N ALA A 968 38.36 -22.88 40.26
CA ALA A 968 38.19 -24.24 40.75
C ALA A 968 38.49 -25.32 39.69
N LYS A 969 38.63 -26.56 40.15
CA LYS A 969 38.77 -27.79 39.31
C LYS A 969 37.44 -28.48 38.99
N ASP A 970 36.30 -27.83 39.27
CA ASP A 970 34.97 -28.31 38.91
C ASP A 970 33.98 -27.14 38.78
N PRO A 971 32.94 -27.25 37.93
CA PRO A 971 31.97 -26.18 37.72
C PRO A 971 31.06 -25.94 38.94
N TYR A 972 30.93 -26.89 39.87
CA TYR A 972 30.22 -26.67 41.14
C TYR A 972 30.99 -25.77 42.13
N MET A 973 32.22 -25.34 41.79
CA MET A 973 33.10 -24.52 42.64
C MET A 973 33.45 -25.19 43.98
N LYS A 974 33.53 -26.53 44.02
CA LYS A 974 33.83 -27.30 45.25
C LYS A 974 35.34 -27.45 45.48
N LYS A 975 36.13 -27.73 44.43
CA LYS A 975 37.59 -27.88 44.46
C LYS A 975 38.27 -26.56 44.10
N ILE A 976 38.08 -25.54 44.94
CA ILE A 976 38.67 -24.21 44.76
C ILE A 976 40.21 -24.29 44.79
N ILE A 977 40.88 -23.68 43.82
CA ILE A 977 42.35 -23.54 43.76
C ILE A 977 42.82 -22.10 44.02
N ALA A 978 41.96 -21.10 43.78
CA ALA A 978 42.20 -19.72 44.15
C ALA A 978 40.87 -18.99 44.38
N SER A 979 40.85 -18.05 45.33
CA SER A 979 39.76 -17.09 45.48
C SER A 979 40.29 -15.80 46.12
N LYS A 980 39.77 -14.65 45.70
CA LYS A 980 40.02 -13.34 46.32
C LYS A 980 38.65 -12.66 46.50
N LYS A 981 38.36 -12.23 47.72
CA LYS A 981 37.09 -11.57 48.10
C LYS A 981 37.29 -10.07 48.29
N ASP A 982 36.18 -9.35 48.27
CA ASP A 982 36.04 -7.93 48.58
C ASP A 982 37.03 -7.03 47.81
N ILE A 983 37.23 -7.36 46.53
CA ILE A 983 38.13 -6.64 45.62
C ILE A 983 37.38 -5.53 44.89
N ARG A 984 38.05 -4.40 44.66
CA ARG A 984 37.47 -3.27 43.91
C ARG A 984 38.01 -3.19 42.47
N GLU A 985 39.09 -3.91 42.18
CA GLU A 985 39.63 -4.04 40.83
C GLU A 985 38.81 -5.05 40.02
N ASN A 986 38.44 -4.71 38.77
CA ASN A 986 37.76 -5.61 37.84
C ASN A 986 38.70 -6.66 37.18
N LYS A 987 39.75 -7.06 37.90
CA LYS A 987 40.77 -7.99 37.44
C LYS A 987 41.43 -8.75 38.58
N PHE A 988 41.82 -9.99 38.30
CA PHE A 988 42.54 -10.87 39.20
C PHE A 988 43.66 -11.59 38.47
N THR A 989 44.73 -11.95 39.19
CA THR A 989 45.87 -12.64 38.58
C THR A 989 46.49 -13.65 39.53
N MET A 990 46.89 -14.80 39.00
CA MET A 990 47.56 -15.87 39.74
C MET A 990 48.64 -16.53 38.87
N LYS A 991 49.47 -17.39 39.46
CA LYS A 991 50.35 -18.29 38.68
C LYS A 991 49.50 -19.38 38.00
N PRO A 992 49.90 -19.89 36.82
CA PRO A 992 49.27 -21.06 36.23
C PRO A 992 49.31 -22.26 37.22
N PRO A 993 48.21 -23.01 37.36
CA PRO A 993 48.23 -24.32 38.00
C PRO A 993 48.87 -25.37 37.04
N ALA A 994 48.79 -26.65 37.39
CA ALA A 994 49.13 -27.72 36.44
C ALA A 994 48.17 -27.74 35.24
N SER A 995 48.66 -28.17 34.08
CA SER A 995 47.92 -28.33 32.81
C SER A 995 46.57 -29.05 32.99
N GLY A 996 45.56 -28.65 32.21
CA GLY A 996 44.19 -29.17 32.20
C GLY A 996 43.10 -28.09 32.24
N GLN A 997 41.83 -28.52 32.24
CA GLN A 997 40.66 -27.63 32.31
C GLN A 997 40.37 -27.15 33.74
N TYR A 998 39.96 -25.88 33.84
CA TYR A 998 39.58 -25.19 35.07
C TYR A 998 38.32 -24.34 34.84
N PHE A 999 37.66 -23.96 35.94
CA PHE A 999 36.44 -23.17 35.92
C PHE A 999 36.63 -21.93 36.78
N TRP A 1000 35.98 -20.82 36.42
CA TRP A 1000 35.98 -19.62 37.24
C TRP A 1000 34.64 -18.88 37.23
N ARG A 1001 34.42 -18.10 38.30
CA ARG A 1001 33.24 -17.29 38.55
C ARG A 1001 33.65 -15.97 39.18
N VAL A 1002 32.96 -14.89 38.80
CA VAL A 1002 32.91 -13.64 39.54
C VAL A 1002 31.50 -13.37 40.01
N THR A 1003 31.35 -13.02 41.29
CA THR A 1003 30.12 -12.46 41.86
C THR A 1003 30.41 -11.06 42.37
N VAL A 1004 29.48 -10.12 42.19
CA VAL A 1004 29.57 -8.76 42.74
C VAL A 1004 28.62 -8.60 43.92
N ARG A 1005 28.98 -7.77 44.89
CA ARG A 1005 28.20 -7.40 46.07
C ARG A 1005 28.21 -5.88 46.25
N ASP A 1006 27.10 -5.28 46.64
CA ASP A 1006 26.99 -3.85 46.98
C ASP A 1006 27.40 -3.55 48.44
N GLY A 1007 27.19 -2.31 48.89
CA GLY A 1007 27.39 -1.90 50.28
C GLY A 1007 26.37 -2.49 51.26
N LYS A 1008 25.14 -2.79 50.81
CA LYS A 1008 24.02 -3.28 51.64
C LYS A 1008 23.99 -4.81 51.81
N GLY A 1009 24.72 -5.57 50.99
CA GLY A 1009 24.82 -7.03 51.02
C GLY A 1009 24.09 -7.77 49.89
N HIS A 1010 23.47 -7.08 48.93
CA HIS A 1010 22.87 -7.67 47.74
C HIS A 1010 23.95 -8.20 46.80
N VAL A 1011 23.67 -9.31 46.10
CA VAL A 1011 24.66 -10.04 45.28
C VAL A 1011 24.10 -10.31 43.87
N GLN A 1012 24.96 -10.23 42.87
CA GLN A 1012 24.66 -10.56 41.46
C GLN A 1012 25.78 -11.40 40.83
N THR A 1013 25.41 -12.24 39.85
CA THR A 1013 26.33 -13.03 39.01
C THR A 1013 26.65 -12.33 37.68
N SER A 1014 27.70 -12.76 36.98
CA SER A 1014 27.89 -12.40 35.58
C SER A 1014 26.81 -13.03 34.67
N PHE A 1015 26.75 -12.59 33.41
CA PHE A 1015 25.89 -13.18 32.37
C PHE A 1015 26.33 -14.58 31.93
N ASP A 1016 27.60 -14.94 32.15
CA ASP A 1016 28.24 -16.11 31.56
C ASP A 1016 27.60 -17.43 31.99
N MET A 1017 27.78 -18.45 31.15
CA MET A 1017 27.35 -19.81 31.42
C MET A 1017 28.38 -20.82 30.92
N TYR A 1018 28.56 -21.87 31.71
CA TYR A 1018 29.16 -23.12 31.27
C TYR A 1018 28.08 -24.21 31.24
N SER A 1019 28.18 -25.13 30.27
CA SER A 1019 27.34 -26.33 30.19
C SER A 1019 28.24 -27.55 30.05
N ASP A 1020 27.99 -28.60 30.84
CA ASP A 1020 28.78 -29.84 30.74
C ASP A 1020 28.25 -30.83 29.68
N GLU A 1021 28.99 -31.93 29.46
CA GLU A 1021 28.66 -32.97 28.48
C GLU A 1021 27.33 -33.70 28.78
N ASP A 1022 26.89 -33.71 30.05
CA ASP A 1022 25.59 -34.24 30.49
C ASP A 1022 24.44 -33.22 30.28
N GLY A 1023 24.76 -31.97 29.90
CA GLY A 1023 23.79 -30.89 29.67
C GLY A 1023 23.40 -30.09 30.91
N ASN A 1024 24.12 -30.21 32.02
CA ASN A 1024 23.87 -29.38 33.21
C ASN A 1024 24.34 -27.94 32.97
N GLU A 1025 23.48 -26.96 33.23
CA GLU A 1025 23.78 -25.53 33.06
C GLU A 1025 24.31 -24.87 34.36
N PHE A 1026 25.41 -24.14 34.25
CA PHE A 1026 26.11 -23.49 35.37
C PHE A 1026 26.15 -21.96 35.19
N ASN A 1027 25.23 -21.26 35.84
CA ASN A 1027 25.10 -19.80 35.78
C ASN A 1027 26.30 -19.06 36.43
N GLY A 1028 26.76 -17.98 35.77
CA GLY A 1028 27.83 -17.09 36.23
C GLY A 1028 29.24 -17.69 36.16
N ILE A 1029 29.45 -18.68 35.27
CA ILE A 1029 30.68 -19.49 35.22
C ILE A 1029 31.21 -19.55 33.78
N ARG A 1030 32.54 -19.48 33.63
CA ARG A 1030 33.27 -19.85 32.39
C ARG A 1030 34.28 -20.95 32.70
N ASP A 1031 34.61 -21.77 31.73
CA ASP A 1031 35.79 -22.64 31.76
C ASP A 1031 37.00 -22.01 31.05
N PHE A 1032 38.17 -22.61 31.24
CA PHE A 1032 39.40 -22.32 30.50
C PHE A 1032 40.38 -23.51 30.61
N GLU A 1033 41.17 -23.74 29.57
CA GLU A 1033 42.25 -24.74 29.58
C GLU A 1033 43.60 -24.07 29.87
N VAL A 1034 44.35 -24.60 30.84
CA VAL A 1034 45.76 -24.25 31.09
C VAL A 1034 46.62 -25.28 30.37
N LYS A 1035 47.62 -24.82 29.60
CA LYS A 1035 48.48 -25.67 28.77
C LYS A 1035 49.71 -26.15 29.53
#